data_AF-A0A2E3A5G6-F1
#
_entry.id   AF-A0A2E3A5G6-F1
#
_cell.length_a   1.000
_cell.length_b   1.000
_cell.length_c   1.000
_cell.angle_alpha   90.00
_cell.angle_beta   90.00
_cell.angle_gamma   90.00
#
_symmetry.space_group_name_H-M   'P 1'
#
loop_
_entity.id
_entity.type
_entity.pdbx_description
1 polymer ?
#
loop_
_entity_poly.entity_id
_entity_poly.type
_entity_poly.pdbx_seq_one_letter_code
_entity_poly.pdbx_strand_id
1 'polypeptide(L)'
;MMTRMSSLVLSGKMRPVMRTSRLYRFVVLLSALGCVFAAAGPGFSEPARGEDKDRSRELSREQEQIRAIVLKLADDMDKVADKLEASEPQDAERLRAGARQIRTQRLPDTLAQIEGMLSNKDFISAVSRQNEAIKIIDDILAVLEASQFSESRAGQQLEKLKEQRKLTGKLKQEQERLLDETRKFLNEKQAAEGLQDLTDLISEVLKMQEGLVKGDSTEKIDPEGAEKDRQALDQAIEAARALQGLQKRVNDGLGKLPRGEEREKDQREIADARKAIENLDELIRQARALARDSGQLDRKSTELGRMSAANRPVSPGKPAGEQPRPADEGAKSKGEPSQGKPSQGKPVQGEQGKGEQAEGDAGKKEQGGESPAEGQPGRKSPEAGKGEAGKPGEKSPQGAKEKTSGEETAPELQKGASELELARAAQEISDLKAELESRARQFQEGLRKTGGKLKEEAQPEAAREGVSAAAGKSRQADEAIKRDDFKAAEQGQEGAAQELERAREEVAKQLKEAMARNALQTAGLGQEEQRLSRKASSASSQAGEQARKSESQAARDALQRGSALFKKASEAMRQARESLSEARQGQAEKSGREASAALEQAQKELEQAKKELAGRSELQKKQDLEKKLARKTKDAASETSRLERKLRRKDEQKPGGLRQAGQSLEEAARKMTESSEASRQGRQELSRKRQEEALDQLKKAKEQVEEKKKEQLAKLEKRKRFDKQSQEQKELARQTSDAAKQNKSSGQPQRSQQLQDASEKMEQAAENLDQGNPDEAEQDQEEALAKLQQQEEELRQEEESLEELKREQELVSLVKELTETKDAQLKLNTATAAVQRERPAGRLSRRRRASLQRMVEPLARQEGDLSDKITTLIGRLEEESSRVFSFMLKNVSADMQQVRDLLLELETDSFTQFLQKGVVVDIERMIASLEEQLEVMKRQRQQQQQQQQQDQQQPQQQNEALVSMLAELLMLKNLQLEINRQTGQLEDLRQSNDGSSDSGQWSRALDRLQQRQGNVGRLVVELADDFRKAQEQSQGGPGGGEEPGGESSEETPGEDPEKAPGDGGNGGGDDADE
;
A
#
# COMPACT_ATOMS: atom_id res chain seq x y z
N MET A 1 -63.66 11.51 26.49
CA MET A 1 -64.30 10.32 27.09
C MET A 1 -63.19 9.58 27.85
N MET A 2 -62.95 9.87 29.14
CA MET A 2 -63.58 9.21 30.30
C MET A 2 -63.51 7.68 30.13
N THR A 3 -62.81 6.86 30.94
CA THR A 3 -62.87 6.81 32.41
C THR A 3 -61.82 5.80 32.97
N ARG A 4 -61.01 6.23 33.95
CA ARG A 4 -60.53 5.53 35.19
C ARG A 4 -59.71 4.23 35.12
N MET A 5 -58.80 3.89 36.05
CA MET A 5 -58.00 4.55 37.10
C MET A 5 -57.25 3.41 37.84
N SER A 6 -56.00 3.67 38.30
CA SER A 6 -55.39 3.17 39.57
C SER A 6 -55.12 1.65 39.70
N SER A 7 -54.13 1.10 40.41
CA SER A 7 -52.96 1.57 41.17
C SER A 7 -52.32 0.32 41.84
N LEU A 8 -50.99 0.17 41.72
CA LEU A 8 -50.03 -0.19 42.79
C LEU A 8 -50.11 -1.52 43.61
N VAL A 9 -48.90 -2.10 43.85
CA VAL A 9 -48.45 -2.96 44.99
C VAL A 9 -48.91 -4.43 44.95
N LEU A 10 -48.15 -5.48 45.26
CA LEU A 10 -46.73 -5.78 45.53
C LEU A 10 -46.73 -7.28 45.90
N SER A 11 -45.63 -7.98 45.59
CA SER A 11 -45.16 -9.18 46.29
C SER A 11 -45.83 -10.53 46.01
N GLY A 12 -45.03 -11.42 45.43
CA GLY A 12 -44.70 -12.66 46.13
C GLY A 12 -45.16 -13.95 45.46
N LYS A 13 -44.27 -14.56 44.67
CA LYS A 13 -43.63 -15.87 44.93
C LYS A 13 -43.16 -16.51 43.63
N MET A 14 -41.87 -16.34 43.35
CA MET A 14 -41.09 -17.36 42.65
C MET A 14 -41.15 -18.66 43.46
N ARG A 15 -41.65 -19.73 42.84
CA ARG A 15 -41.11 -21.09 42.98
C ARG A 15 -41.16 -21.77 41.60
N PRO A 16 -40.05 -22.39 41.15
CA PRO A 16 -39.95 -22.98 39.83
C PRO A 16 -40.59 -24.37 39.83
N VAL A 17 -41.50 -24.62 38.88
CA VAL A 17 -41.89 -25.99 38.53
C VAL A 17 -40.98 -26.44 37.40
N MET A 18 -40.22 -27.46 37.74
CA MET A 18 -39.31 -28.25 36.92
C MET A 18 -39.78 -28.44 35.48
N ARG A 19 -38.90 -28.15 34.53
CA ARG A 19 -38.82 -28.91 33.28
C ARG A 19 -37.44 -29.54 33.20
N THR A 20 -37.45 -30.78 33.67
CA THR A 20 -36.58 -31.88 33.33
C THR A 20 -36.19 -31.93 31.86
N SER A 21 -34.97 -32.40 31.60
CA SER A 21 -34.32 -32.77 30.32
C SER A 21 -33.10 -31.86 30.12
N ARG A 22 -31.83 -32.29 30.19
CA ARG A 22 -31.20 -33.41 29.46
C ARG A 22 -29.90 -33.91 30.15
N LEU A 23 -29.77 -33.83 31.48
CA LEU A 23 -28.56 -34.32 32.18
C LEU A 23 -28.54 -35.84 32.50
N TYR A 24 -29.47 -36.62 31.96
CA TYR A 24 -29.56 -38.06 32.25
C TYR A 24 -28.83 -38.98 31.24
N ARG A 25 -28.02 -38.43 30.31
CA ARG A 25 -27.31 -39.23 29.29
C ARG A 25 -25.80 -39.30 29.43
N PHE A 26 -25.18 -38.51 30.31
CA PHE A 26 -23.76 -38.64 30.60
C PHE A 26 -23.44 -39.69 31.69
N VAL A 27 -24.44 -40.22 32.39
CA VAL A 27 -24.27 -41.23 33.46
C VAL A 27 -24.22 -42.69 32.94
N VAL A 28 -24.53 -42.95 31.66
CA VAL A 28 -24.65 -44.35 31.18
C VAL A 28 -23.33 -44.92 30.61
N LEU A 29 -22.33 -44.11 30.28
CA LEU A 29 -21.06 -44.61 29.72
C LEU A 29 -20.07 -45.17 30.76
N LEU A 30 -20.44 -45.25 32.04
CA LEU A 30 -19.71 -45.99 33.08
C LEU A 30 -20.51 -47.15 33.70
N SER A 31 -21.65 -47.52 33.10
CA SER A 31 -22.52 -48.57 33.62
C SER A 31 -22.74 -49.71 32.61
N ALA A 32 -21.66 -50.22 32.01
CA ALA A 32 -21.69 -51.48 31.27
C ALA A 32 -20.38 -52.28 31.44
N LEU A 33 -19.96 -52.51 32.69
CA LEU A 33 -19.16 -53.68 33.07
C LEU A 33 -19.71 -54.23 34.40
N GLY A 34 -20.68 -55.15 34.31
CA GLY A 34 -21.37 -55.81 35.42
C GLY A 34 -22.89 -55.79 35.20
N CYS A 35 -23.64 -56.87 35.04
CA CYS A 35 -23.47 -58.25 35.51
C CYS A 35 -24.31 -59.22 34.66
N VAL A 36 -23.80 -60.42 34.37
CA VAL A 36 -24.64 -61.63 34.32
C VAL A 36 -23.90 -62.75 35.08
N PHE A 37 -24.22 -62.92 36.37
CA PHE A 37 -24.80 -64.15 36.94
C PHE A 37 -24.81 -64.11 38.47
N ALA A 38 -25.98 -64.32 39.07
CA ALA A 38 -26.14 -65.12 40.29
C ALA A 38 -27.61 -65.53 40.49
N ALA A 39 -27.97 -66.71 39.97
CA ALA A 39 -28.93 -67.62 40.58
C ALA A 39 -28.46 -69.05 40.26
N ALA A 40 -28.44 -69.90 41.28
CA ALA A 40 -27.61 -71.09 41.44
C ALA A 40 -27.89 -72.30 40.53
N GLY A 41 -26.83 -73.08 40.25
CA GLY A 41 -26.82 -74.48 39.77
C GLY A 41 -25.41 -74.91 39.37
N PRO A 42 -24.85 -76.05 39.83
CA PRO A 42 -23.40 -76.32 39.79
C PRO A 42 -22.94 -76.97 38.47
N GLY A 43 -21.76 -76.58 37.98
CA GLY A 43 -20.98 -77.38 37.02
C GLY A 43 -20.09 -76.58 36.05
N PHE A 44 -18.78 -76.87 36.12
CA PHE A 44 -17.69 -76.62 35.15
C PHE A 44 -16.85 -75.30 35.20
N SER A 45 -15.60 -75.49 35.65
CA SER A 45 -14.25 -74.88 35.40
C SER A 45 -14.01 -74.22 34.00
N GLU A 46 -13.10 -73.27 33.69
CA GLU A 46 -11.85 -72.64 34.22
C GLU A 46 -11.51 -71.32 33.39
N PRO A 47 -10.34 -70.60 33.44
CA PRO A 47 -10.30 -69.12 33.65
C PRO A 47 -9.79 -68.22 32.48
N ALA A 48 -10.11 -66.92 32.54
CA ALA A 48 -9.38 -65.82 31.85
C ALA A 48 -9.09 -64.69 32.87
N ARG A 49 -7.82 -64.45 33.21
CA ARG A 49 -7.40 -63.56 34.32
C ARG A 49 -6.30 -62.53 33.96
N GLY A 50 -6.06 -62.29 32.66
CA GLY A 50 -4.97 -61.44 32.17
C GLY A 50 -5.36 -60.01 31.74
N GLU A 51 -6.40 -59.84 30.91
CA GLU A 51 -6.65 -58.58 30.19
C GLU A 51 -7.25 -57.44 31.04
N ASP A 52 -7.98 -57.73 32.13
CA ASP A 52 -8.62 -56.70 32.95
C ASP A 52 -7.66 -55.88 33.82
N LYS A 53 -6.43 -56.38 34.06
CA LYS A 53 -5.43 -55.66 34.88
C LYS A 53 -4.70 -54.56 34.12
N ASP A 54 -4.58 -54.68 32.80
CA ASP A 54 -3.84 -53.72 31.98
C ASP A 54 -4.69 -52.49 31.64
N ARG A 55 -5.99 -52.66 31.34
CA ARG A 55 -6.94 -51.55 31.12
C ARG A 55 -7.12 -50.62 32.33
N SER A 56 -7.14 -51.18 33.54
CA SER A 56 -7.27 -50.37 34.76
C SER A 56 -6.05 -49.49 35.02
N ARG A 57 -4.86 -49.92 34.60
CA ARG A 57 -3.61 -49.15 34.73
C ARG A 57 -3.48 -48.07 33.66
N GLU A 58 -4.01 -48.33 32.48
CA GLU A 58 -4.07 -47.38 31.37
C GLU A 58 -5.01 -46.21 31.68
N LEU A 59 -6.21 -46.51 32.19
CA LEU A 59 -7.17 -45.49 32.65
C LEU A 59 -6.63 -44.60 33.78
N SER A 60 -5.91 -45.17 34.75
CA SER A 60 -5.29 -44.36 35.82
C SER A 60 -4.21 -43.40 35.28
N ARG A 61 -3.42 -43.81 34.28
CA ARG A 61 -2.39 -42.96 33.66
C ARG A 61 -3.00 -41.82 32.85
N GLU A 62 -4.10 -42.06 32.14
CA GLU A 62 -4.83 -41.01 31.43
C GLU A 62 -5.43 -39.98 32.39
N GLN A 63 -5.98 -40.42 33.54
CA GLN A 63 -6.50 -39.51 34.56
C GLN A 63 -5.39 -38.66 35.21
N GLU A 64 -4.20 -39.21 35.39
CA GLU A 64 -3.03 -38.46 35.89
C GLU A 64 -2.58 -37.37 34.89
N GLN A 65 -2.63 -37.66 33.59
CA GLN A 65 -2.35 -36.68 32.53
C GLN A 65 -3.40 -35.56 32.49
N ILE A 66 -4.69 -35.90 32.60
CA ILE A 66 -5.78 -34.92 32.61
C ILE A 66 -5.63 -33.94 33.79
N ARG A 67 -5.28 -34.45 34.98
CA ARG A 67 -5.02 -33.61 36.16
C ARG A 67 -3.88 -32.63 35.93
N ALA A 68 -2.79 -33.07 35.30
CA ALA A 68 -1.64 -32.21 35.00
C ALA A 68 -2.00 -31.11 33.99
N ILE A 69 -2.83 -31.42 33.00
CA ILE A 69 -3.32 -30.46 32.00
C ILE A 69 -4.21 -29.39 32.64
N VAL A 70 -5.12 -29.77 33.54
CA VAL A 70 -6.03 -28.82 34.21
C VAL A 70 -5.28 -27.83 35.11
N LEU A 71 -4.22 -28.27 35.79
CA LEU A 71 -3.37 -27.37 36.58
C LEU A 71 -2.60 -26.39 35.68
N LYS A 72 -2.04 -26.89 34.58
CA LYS A 72 -1.34 -26.05 33.59
C LYS A 72 -2.28 -25.01 32.96
N LEU A 73 -3.51 -25.39 32.65
CA LEU A 73 -4.53 -24.50 32.08
C LEU A 73 -4.82 -23.32 33.02
N ALA A 74 -4.99 -23.56 34.32
CA ALA A 74 -5.21 -22.48 35.28
C ALA A 74 -4.04 -21.49 35.36
N ASP A 75 -2.80 -21.99 35.29
CA ASP A 75 -1.60 -21.14 35.29
C ASP A 75 -1.45 -20.35 33.99
N ASP A 76 -1.82 -20.93 32.85
CA ASP A 76 -1.77 -20.24 31.56
C ASP A 76 -2.89 -19.19 31.44
N MET A 77 -4.07 -19.44 32.02
CA MET A 77 -5.15 -18.44 32.14
C MET A 77 -4.69 -17.20 32.92
N ASP A 78 -3.97 -17.37 34.04
CA ASP A 78 -3.43 -16.23 34.80
C ASP A 78 -2.35 -15.47 34.01
N LYS A 79 -1.44 -16.16 33.31
CA LYS A 79 -0.41 -15.51 32.49
C LYS A 79 -0.99 -14.71 31.32
N VAL A 80 -2.09 -15.19 30.72
CA VAL A 80 -2.79 -14.48 29.66
C VAL A 80 -3.54 -13.28 30.24
N ALA A 81 -4.14 -13.43 31.42
CA ALA A 81 -4.77 -12.30 32.11
C ALA A 81 -3.77 -11.17 32.41
N ASP A 82 -2.56 -11.48 32.85
CA ASP A 82 -1.51 -10.48 33.11
C ASP A 82 -1.10 -9.70 31.85
N LYS A 83 -1.16 -10.34 30.68
CA LYS A 83 -0.87 -9.68 29.39
C LYS A 83 -2.03 -8.81 28.90
N LEU A 84 -3.26 -9.19 29.24
CA LEU A 84 -4.48 -8.48 28.85
C LEU A 84 -4.86 -7.35 29.82
N GLU A 85 -4.17 -7.20 30.94
CA GLU A 85 -4.53 -6.24 32.01
C GLU A 85 -4.52 -4.77 31.55
N ALA A 86 -3.66 -4.41 30.60
CA ALA A 86 -3.55 -3.04 30.08
C ALA A 86 -4.50 -2.74 28.91
N SER A 87 -4.80 -3.74 28.08
CA SER A 87 -5.62 -3.59 26.87
C SER A 87 -7.09 -3.95 27.10
N GLU A 88 -7.34 -4.99 27.89
CA GLU A 88 -8.65 -5.64 28.07
C GLU A 88 -8.85 -6.09 29.54
N PRO A 89 -8.98 -5.13 30.49
CA PRO A 89 -8.98 -5.41 31.93
C PRO A 89 -10.14 -6.31 32.38
N GLN A 90 -11.26 -6.31 31.65
CA GLN A 90 -12.42 -7.15 31.95
C GLN A 90 -12.17 -8.61 31.55
N ASP A 91 -11.43 -8.86 30.47
CA ASP A 91 -11.07 -10.21 30.02
C ASP A 91 -9.94 -10.79 30.88
N ALA A 92 -9.01 -9.95 31.33
CA ALA A 92 -8.05 -10.31 32.36
C ALA A 92 -8.74 -10.73 33.68
N GLU A 93 -9.75 -9.97 34.13
CA GLU A 93 -10.49 -10.30 35.35
C GLU A 93 -11.29 -11.61 35.21
N ARG A 94 -11.85 -11.90 34.02
CA ARG A 94 -12.56 -13.15 33.70
C ARG A 94 -11.65 -14.37 33.71
N LEU A 95 -10.49 -14.30 33.05
CA LEU A 95 -9.51 -15.38 33.05
C LEU A 95 -9.02 -15.68 34.47
N ARG A 96 -8.80 -14.64 35.29
CA ARG A 96 -8.48 -14.79 36.72
C ARG A 96 -9.64 -15.38 37.52
N ALA A 97 -10.89 -15.03 37.21
CA ALA A 97 -12.07 -15.63 37.84
C ALA A 97 -12.21 -17.13 37.51
N GLY A 98 -12.04 -17.52 36.24
CA GLY A 98 -12.03 -18.92 35.80
C GLY A 98 -10.89 -19.73 36.42
N ALA A 99 -9.67 -19.17 36.44
CA ALA A 99 -8.51 -19.79 37.08
C ALA A 99 -8.70 -19.93 38.61
N ARG A 100 -9.30 -18.94 39.27
CA ARG A 100 -9.71 -19.05 40.68
C ARG A 100 -10.74 -20.15 40.88
N GLN A 101 -11.70 -20.31 39.97
CA GLN A 101 -12.76 -21.30 40.11
C GLN A 101 -12.23 -22.74 39.94
N ILE A 102 -11.29 -22.99 39.03
CA ILE A 102 -10.55 -24.26 38.90
C ILE A 102 -9.87 -24.64 40.22
N ARG A 103 -9.22 -23.67 40.88
CA ARG A 103 -8.49 -23.90 42.14
C ARG A 103 -9.42 -23.99 43.36
N THR A 104 -10.48 -23.18 43.40
CA THR A 104 -11.38 -23.06 44.56
C THR A 104 -12.36 -24.23 44.65
N GLN A 105 -12.87 -24.71 43.51
CA GLN A 105 -13.76 -25.88 43.47
C GLN A 105 -13.02 -27.22 43.60
N ARG A 106 -11.69 -27.18 43.85
CA ARG A 106 -10.83 -28.35 44.09
C ARG A 106 -10.93 -29.42 43.00
N LEU A 107 -11.15 -29.02 41.74
CA LEU A 107 -11.20 -29.93 40.60
C LEU A 107 -9.99 -30.90 40.56
N PRO A 108 -8.75 -30.47 40.85
CA PRO A 108 -7.60 -31.37 40.90
C PRO A 108 -7.67 -32.43 42.02
N ASP A 109 -8.27 -32.11 43.17
CA ASP A 109 -8.44 -33.07 44.27
C ASP A 109 -9.58 -34.06 43.98
N THR A 110 -10.65 -33.58 43.33
CA THR A 110 -11.75 -34.41 42.85
C THR A 110 -11.25 -35.42 41.82
N LEU A 111 -10.40 -34.99 40.87
CA LEU A 111 -9.74 -35.87 39.89
C LEU A 111 -8.79 -36.89 40.55
N ALA A 112 -8.05 -36.50 41.59
CA ALA A 112 -7.20 -37.44 42.35
C ALA A 112 -8.01 -38.48 43.16
N GLN A 113 -9.17 -38.09 43.68
CA GLN A 113 -10.08 -39.03 44.38
C GLN A 113 -10.73 -40.02 43.40
N ILE A 114 -11.08 -39.56 42.20
CA ILE A 114 -11.54 -40.42 41.10
C ILE A 114 -10.48 -41.46 40.76
N GLU A 115 -9.21 -41.04 40.62
CA GLU A 115 -8.08 -41.93 40.36
C GLU A 115 -7.91 -43.01 41.45
N GLY A 116 -7.97 -42.62 42.73
CA GLY A 116 -7.90 -43.56 43.85
C GLY A 116 -9.08 -44.55 43.91
N MET A 117 -10.29 -44.11 43.55
CA MET A 117 -11.48 -44.97 43.49
C MET A 117 -11.39 -45.95 42.30
N LEU A 118 -10.92 -45.51 41.15
CA LEU A 118 -10.69 -46.35 39.97
C LEU A 118 -9.59 -47.41 40.24
N SER A 119 -8.49 -47.03 40.90
CA SER A 119 -7.42 -47.96 41.28
C SER A 119 -7.87 -49.02 42.29
N ASN A 120 -8.82 -48.69 43.16
CA ASN A 120 -9.37 -49.61 44.17
C ASN A 120 -10.61 -50.41 43.70
N LYS A 121 -10.96 -50.31 42.40
CA LYS A 121 -12.12 -50.96 41.77
C LYS A 121 -13.48 -50.53 42.35
N ASP A 122 -13.55 -49.36 42.99
CA ASP A 122 -14.80 -48.78 43.46
C ASP A 122 -15.41 -47.89 42.38
N PHE A 123 -15.92 -48.56 41.34
CA PHE A 123 -16.39 -47.90 40.13
C PHE A 123 -17.64 -47.04 40.39
N ILE A 124 -18.53 -47.45 41.29
CA ILE A 124 -19.78 -46.74 41.58
C ILE A 124 -19.49 -45.38 42.23
N SER A 125 -18.58 -45.35 43.20
CA SER A 125 -18.14 -44.09 43.82
C SER A 125 -17.37 -43.21 42.83
N ALA A 126 -16.56 -43.82 41.95
CA ALA A 126 -15.83 -43.11 40.90
C ALA A 126 -16.78 -42.41 39.90
N VAL A 127 -17.86 -43.08 39.45
CA VAL A 127 -18.87 -42.46 38.57
C VAL A 127 -19.52 -41.25 39.23
N SER A 128 -19.92 -41.39 40.50
CA SER A 128 -20.55 -40.29 41.23
C SER A 128 -19.61 -39.09 41.36
N ARG A 129 -18.32 -39.34 41.57
CA ARG A 129 -17.31 -38.29 41.70
C ARG A 129 -16.93 -37.65 40.36
N GLN A 130 -16.95 -38.41 39.27
CA GLN A 130 -16.77 -37.89 37.91
C GLN A 130 -17.91 -36.94 37.50
N ASN A 131 -19.15 -37.22 37.89
CA ASN A 131 -20.27 -36.28 37.67
C ASN A 131 -20.10 -34.97 38.45
N GLU A 132 -19.50 -35.01 39.63
CA GLU A 132 -19.18 -33.80 40.40
C GLU A 132 -18.08 -32.98 39.71
N ALA A 133 -17.06 -33.63 39.15
CA ALA A 133 -16.02 -32.97 38.36
C ALA A 133 -16.58 -32.32 37.08
N ILE A 134 -17.49 -32.99 36.37
CA ILE A 134 -18.16 -32.43 35.19
C ILE A 134 -18.96 -31.19 35.57
N LYS A 135 -19.72 -31.23 36.67
CA LYS A 135 -20.48 -30.07 37.15
C LYS A 135 -19.58 -28.88 37.48
N ILE A 136 -18.43 -29.13 38.10
CA ILE A 136 -17.44 -28.09 38.40
C ILE A 136 -16.91 -27.46 37.09
N ILE A 137 -16.66 -28.27 36.06
CA ILE A 137 -16.24 -27.81 34.72
C ILE A 137 -17.35 -26.97 34.05
N ASP A 138 -18.60 -27.42 34.12
CA ASP A 138 -19.75 -26.67 33.59
C ASP A 138 -19.93 -25.32 34.30
N ASP A 139 -19.75 -25.26 35.62
CA ASP A 139 -19.80 -24.01 36.39
C ASP A 139 -18.64 -23.06 36.03
N ILE A 140 -17.46 -23.59 35.68
CA ILE A 140 -16.31 -22.81 35.19
C ILE A 140 -16.62 -22.27 33.78
N LEU A 141 -17.15 -23.10 32.88
CA LEU A 141 -17.56 -22.69 31.55
C LEU A 141 -18.65 -21.62 31.61
N ALA A 142 -19.63 -21.78 32.49
CA ALA A 142 -20.68 -20.78 32.69
C ALA A 142 -20.12 -19.41 33.14
N VAL A 143 -19.10 -19.36 33.99
CA VAL A 143 -18.44 -18.09 34.36
C VAL A 143 -17.68 -17.47 33.20
N LEU A 144 -17.13 -18.29 32.30
CA LEU A 144 -16.49 -17.84 31.07
C LEU A 144 -17.52 -17.45 29.99
N GLU A 145 -18.75 -17.98 30.03
CA GLU A 145 -19.80 -17.76 29.04
C GLU A 145 -20.88 -16.74 29.42
N ALA A 146 -21.08 -16.42 30.71
CA ALA A 146 -22.24 -15.65 31.24
C ALA A 146 -22.37 -14.17 30.80
N SER A 147 -21.63 -13.71 29.80
CA SER A 147 -21.87 -12.42 29.14
C SER A 147 -22.00 -12.47 27.61
N GLN A 148 -22.09 -13.65 27.00
CA GLN A 148 -22.48 -13.77 25.59
C GLN A 148 -24.01 -13.74 25.49
N PHE A 149 -24.58 -12.54 25.29
CA PHE A 149 -25.76 -12.23 24.47
C PHE A 149 -26.06 -10.74 24.67
N SER A 150 -25.40 -9.89 23.88
CA SER A 150 -25.95 -8.58 23.56
C SER A 150 -26.20 -8.59 22.06
N GLU A 151 -27.42 -8.26 21.63
CA GLU A 151 -27.60 -7.55 20.36
C GLU A 151 -26.50 -6.48 20.28
N SER A 152 -25.57 -6.65 19.32
CA SER A 152 -24.18 -6.22 19.47
C SER A 152 -24.05 -4.71 19.73
N ARG A 153 -23.33 -4.34 20.80
CA ARG A 153 -22.90 -2.96 21.09
C ARG A 153 -22.23 -2.31 19.87
N ALA A 154 -21.55 -3.11 19.03
CA ALA A 154 -20.97 -2.66 17.77
C ALA A 154 -22.03 -2.21 16.75
N GLY A 155 -23.19 -2.88 16.70
CA GLY A 155 -24.31 -2.49 15.85
C GLY A 155 -24.93 -1.15 16.25
N GLN A 156 -25.12 -0.91 17.55
CA GLN A 156 -25.61 0.40 18.04
C GLN A 156 -24.59 1.53 17.85
N GLN A 157 -23.30 1.23 17.94
CA GLN A 157 -22.24 2.20 17.65
C GLN A 157 -22.16 2.51 16.15
N LEU A 158 -22.26 1.50 15.29
CA LEU A 158 -22.26 1.67 13.83
C LEU A 158 -23.40 2.56 13.35
N GLU A 159 -24.63 2.35 13.83
CA GLU A 159 -25.77 3.20 13.43
C GLU A 159 -25.58 4.66 13.89
N LYS A 160 -25.03 4.89 15.09
CA LYS A 160 -24.71 6.24 15.56
C LYS A 160 -23.64 6.92 14.69
N LEU A 161 -22.61 6.17 14.27
CA LEU A 161 -21.59 6.70 13.35
C LEU A 161 -22.20 7.06 11.99
N LYS A 162 -23.06 6.20 11.44
CA LYS A 162 -23.77 6.45 10.17
C LYS A 162 -24.62 7.72 10.23
N GLU A 163 -25.32 7.94 11.34
CA GLU A 163 -26.08 9.19 11.57
C GLU A 163 -25.16 10.41 11.64
N GLN A 164 -24.04 10.32 12.36
CA GLN A 164 -23.05 11.39 12.47
C GLN A 164 -22.39 11.72 11.12
N ARG A 165 -22.02 10.71 10.33
CA ARG A 165 -21.45 10.89 8.99
C ARG A 165 -22.46 11.56 8.07
N LYS A 166 -23.71 11.11 8.10
CA LYS A 166 -24.79 11.72 7.30
C LYS A 166 -25.02 13.18 7.66
N LEU A 167 -24.95 13.54 8.94
CA LEU A 167 -25.04 14.94 9.38
C LEU A 167 -23.84 15.74 8.88
N THR A 168 -22.62 15.24 9.09
CA THR A 168 -21.37 15.89 8.66
C THR A 168 -21.34 16.10 7.14
N GLY A 169 -21.75 15.11 6.36
CA GLY A 169 -21.87 15.19 4.90
C GLY A 169 -22.88 16.26 4.43
N LYS A 170 -23.99 16.46 5.16
CA LYS A 170 -24.93 17.56 4.87
C LYS A 170 -24.31 18.93 5.15
N LEU A 171 -23.65 19.08 6.30
CA LEU A 171 -22.96 20.32 6.66
C LEU A 171 -21.89 20.67 5.62
N LYS A 172 -21.15 19.66 5.15
CA LYS A 172 -20.15 19.76 4.09
C LYS A 172 -20.78 20.21 2.76
N GLN A 173 -21.89 19.60 2.34
CA GLN A 173 -22.57 19.98 1.10
C GLN A 173 -23.09 21.43 1.11
N GLU A 174 -23.66 21.88 2.22
CA GLU A 174 -24.07 23.28 2.36
C GLU A 174 -22.86 24.23 2.37
N GLN A 175 -21.75 23.82 3.01
CA GLN A 175 -20.50 24.58 3.00
C GLN A 175 -19.91 24.69 1.57
N GLU A 176 -19.92 23.61 0.79
CA GLU A 176 -19.52 23.60 -0.62
C GLU A 176 -20.40 24.52 -1.45
N ARG A 177 -21.72 24.50 -1.24
CA ARG A 177 -22.66 25.41 -1.93
C ARG A 177 -22.32 26.87 -1.65
N LEU A 178 -22.09 27.23 -0.39
CA LEU A 178 -21.75 28.61 0.02
C LEU A 178 -20.38 29.03 -0.52
N LEU A 179 -19.38 28.15 -0.49
CA LEU A 179 -18.06 28.40 -1.08
C LEU A 179 -18.15 28.64 -2.59
N ASP A 180 -18.93 27.83 -3.31
CA ASP A 180 -19.17 27.99 -4.75
C ASP A 180 -19.85 29.32 -5.09
N GLU A 181 -20.76 29.80 -4.23
CA GLU A 181 -21.39 31.11 -4.36
C GLU A 181 -20.37 32.25 -4.16
N THR A 182 -19.50 32.17 -3.14
CA THR A 182 -18.39 33.12 -2.92
C THR A 182 -17.44 33.15 -4.11
N ARG A 183 -16.99 31.97 -4.57
CA ARG A 183 -16.11 31.83 -5.74
C ARG A 183 -16.71 32.41 -7.01
N LYS A 184 -18.01 32.19 -7.25
CA LYS A 184 -18.70 32.80 -8.38
C LYS A 184 -18.66 34.32 -8.30
N PHE A 185 -18.88 34.90 -7.11
CA PHE A 185 -18.76 36.34 -6.91
C PHE A 185 -17.33 36.84 -7.14
N LEU A 186 -16.31 36.19 -6.57
CA LEU A 186 -14.90 36.59 -6.72
C LEU A 186 -14.45 36.56 -8.18
N ASN A 187 -14.86 35.53 -8.93
CA ASN A 187 -14.63 35.46 -10.37
C ASN A 187 -15.30 36.62 -11.13
N GLU A 188 -16.53 36.99 -10.77
CA GLU A 188 -17.23 38.14 -11.36
C GLU A 188 -16.52 39.48 -10.99
N LYS A 189 -16.02 39.62 -9.76
CA LYS A 189 -15.26 40.79 -9.28
C LYS A 189 -13.94 40.94 -10.04
N GLN A 190 -13.13 39.88 -10.11
CA GLN A 190 -11.88 39.86 -10.87
C GLN A 190 -12.11 40.14 -12.36
N ALA A 191 -13.23 39.67 -12.93
CA ALA A 191 -13.55 39.97 -14.32
C ALA A 191 -13.92 41.45 -14.52
N ALA A 192 -14.62 42.09 -13.57
CA ALA A 192 -14.90 43.52 -13.62
C ALA A 192 -13.62 44.37 -13.47
N GLU A 193 -12.70 43.97 -12.58
CA GLU A 193 -11.37 44.58 -12.44
C GLU A 193 -10.55 44.43 -13.73
N GLY A 194 -10.51 43.23 -14.32
CA GLY A 194 -9.83 43.02 -15.60
C GLY A 194 -10.42 43.83 -16.75
N LEU A 195 -11.75 44.06 -16.75
CA LEU A 195 -12.39 44.97 -17.71
C LEU A 195 -12.03 46.43 -17.46
N GLN A 196 -11.85 46.85 -16.21
CA GLN A 196 -11.37 48.18 -15.84
C GLN A 196 -9.93 48.40 -16.35
N ASP A 197 -9.02 47.47 -16.08
CA ASP A 197 -7.63 47.54 -16.54
C ASP A 197 -7.56 47.59 -18.07
N LEU A 198 -8.41 46.82 -18.75
CA LEU A 198 -8.53 46.83 -20.20
C LEU A 198 -9.05 48.18 -20.71
N THR A 199 -10.08 48.76 -20.09
CA THR A 199 -10.55 50.13 -20.42
C THR A 199 -9.43 51.14 -20.28
N ASP A 200 -8.66 51.06 -19.19
CA ASP A 200 -7.60 52.03 -18.90
C ASP A 200 -6.46 51.90 -19.92
N LEU A 201 -6.09 50.68 -20.28
CA LEU A 201 -5.13 50.41 -21.36
C LEU A 201 -5.61 50.95 -22.72
N ILE A 202 -6.86 50.68 -23.10
CA ILE A 202 -7.43 51.21 -24.35
C ILE A 202 -7.47 52.73 -24.32
N SER A 203 -7.81 53.34 -23.18
CA SER A 203 -7.85 54.79 -23.01
C SER A 203 -6.47 55.43 -23.14
N GLU A 204 -5.43 54.78 -22.60
CA GLU A 204 -4.04 55.21 -22.73
C GLU A 204 -3.61 55.21 -24.22
N VAL A 205 -3.86 54.10 -24.92
CA VAL A 205 -3.56 53.95 -26.35
C VAL A 205 -4.33 54.96 -27.20
N LEU A 206 -5.62 55.16 -26.91
CA LEU A 206 -6.48 56.10 -27.61
C LEU A 206 -5.97 57.54 -27.47
N LYS A 207 -5.59 57.95 -26.25
CA LYS A 207 -5.03 59.28 -25.99
C LYS A 207 -3.71 59.51 -26.76
N MET A 208 -2.85 58.50 -26.82
CA MET A 208 -1.60 58.58 -27.59
C MET A 208 -1.86 58.63 -29.11
N GLN A 209 -2.79 57.83 -29.62
CA GLN A 209 -3.19 57.83 -31.03
C GLN A 209 -3.81 59.18 -31.43
N GLU A 210 -4.62 59.79 -30.57
CA GLU A 210 -5.16 61.14 -30.77
C GLU A 210 -4.06 62.21 -30.91
N GLY A 211 -3.01 62.12 -30.09
CA GLY A 211 -1.86 63.02 -30.19
C GLY A 211 -1.12 62.88 -31.53
N LEU A 212 -0.93 61.64 -32.01
CA LEU A 212 -0.31 61.37 -33.31
C LEU A 212 -1.13 61.96 -34.47
N VAL A 213 -2.46 61.76 -34.46
CA VAL A 213 -3.38 62.31 -35.47
C VAL A 213 -3.38 63.85 -35.46
N LYS A 214 -3.28 64.48 -34.28
CA LYS A 214 -3.17 65.94 -34.12
C LYS A 214 -1.82 66.49 -34.58
N GLY A 215 -0.84 65.63 -34.84
CA GLY A 215 0.49 66.01 -35.30
C GLY A 215 1.43 66.43 -34.17
N ASP A 216 1.09 66.18 -32.90
CA ASP A 216 1.93 66.51 -31.74
C ASP A 216 3.32 65.83 -31.85
N SER A 217 4.34 66.38 -31.19
CA SER A 217 5.66 65.76 -31.08
C SER A 217 5.60 64.53 -30.16
N THR A 218 6.48 63.54 -30.37
CA THR A 218 6.47 62.33 -29.52
C THR A 218 6.72 62.66 -28.05
N GLU A 219 7.55 63.67 -27.77
CA GLU A 219 7.81 64.15 -26.40
C GLU A 219 6.57 64.75 -25.71
N LYS A 220 5.58 65.24 -26.48
CA LYS A 220 4.31 65.71 -25.92
C LYS A 220 3.29 64.58 -25.73
N ILE A 221 3.40 63.53 -26.53
CA ILE A 221 2.49 62.38 -26.53
C ILE A 221 2.89 61.35 -25.46
N ASP A 222 4.18 61.02 -25.40
CA ASP A 222 4.81 60.12 -24.42
C ASP A 222 6.11 60.77 -23.90
N PRO A 223 6.03 61.72 -22.95
CA PRO A 223 7.19 62.47 -22.46
C PRO A 223 8.26 61.58 -21.81
N GLU A 224 7.88 60.41 -21.29
CA GLU A 224 8.79 59.52 -20.58
C GLU A 224 9.37 58.41 -21.48
N GLY A 225 8.82 58.16 -22.66
CA GLY A 225 9.16 57.01 -23.50
C GLY A 225 10.64 56.96 -23.91
N ALA A 226 11.15 58.07 -24.46
CA ALA A 226 12.55 58.17 -24.88
C ALA A 226 13.54 58.17 -23.70
N GLU A 227 13.17 58.77 -22.57
CA GLU A 227 14.00 58.74 -21.35
C GLU A 227 14.04 57.35 -20.73
N LYS A 228 12.91 56.63 -20.68
CA LYS A 228 12.85 55.24 -20.18
C LYS A 228 13.67 54.28 -21.03
N ASP A 229 13.60 54.40 -22.35
CA ASP A 229 14.45 53.61 -23.27
C ASP A 229 15.94 53.84 -22.99
N ARG A 230 16.32 55.11 -22.79
CA ARG A 230 17.71 55.48 -22.47
C ARG A 230 18.14 54.94 -21.11
N GLN A 231 17.31 55.09 -20.08
CA GLN A 231 17.57 54.57 -18.73
C GLN A 231 17.69 53.05 -18.73
N ALA A 232 16.82 52.34 -19.46
CA ALA A 232 16.88 50.89 -19.58
C ALA A 232 18.18 50.42 -20.24
N LEU A 233 18.60 51.09 -21.32
CA LEU A 233 19.89 50.82 -21.96
C LEU A 233 21.06 51.12 -21.01
N ASP A 234 21.03 52.26 -20.30
CA ASP A 234 22.07 52.63 -19.33
C ASP A 234 22.19 51.60 -18.20
N GLN A 235 21.08 51.16 -17.63
CA GLN A 235 21.07 50.11 -16.60
C GLN A 235 21.64 48.79 -17.13
N ALA A 236 21.27 48.38 -18.34
CA ALA A 236 21.80 47.16 -18.95
C ALA A 236 23.30 47.27 -19.27
N ILE A 237 23.77 48.43 -19.77
CA ILE A 237 25.19 48.70 -20.03
C ILE A 237 25.99 48.64 -18.73
N GLU A 238 25.52 49.27 -17.67
CA GLU A 238 26.18 49.24 -16.35
C GLU A 238 26.20 47.83 -15.75
N ALA A 239 25.13 47.05 -15.91
CA ALA A 239 25.12 45.65 -15.51
C ALA A 239 26.17 44.83 -16.27
N ALA A 240 26.31 45.03 -17.59
CA ALA A 240 27.34 44.38 -18.39
C ALA A 240 28.75 44.75 -17.93
N ARG A 241 29.02 46.04 -17.70
CA ARG A 241 30.33 46.52 -17.20
C ARG A 241 30.67 45.95 -15.83
N ALA A 242 29.73 45.98 -14.89
CA ALA A 242 29.92 45.49 -13.53
C ALA A 242 30.20 43.98 -13.53
N LEU A 243 29.42 43.21 -14.31
CA LEU A 243 29.62 41.77 -14.47
C LEU A 243 30.95 41.46 -15.15
N GLN A 244 31.34 42.20 -16.19
CA GLN A 244 32.61 41.99 -16.90
C GLN A 244 33.81 42.26 -15.98
N GLY A 245 33.76 43.34 -15.18
CA GLY A 245 34.80 43.66 -14.21
C GLY A 245 34.93 42.59 -13.12
N LEU A 246 33.81 42.05 -12.65
CA LEU A 246 33.79 40.93 -11.70
C LEU A 246 34.31 39.63 -12.32
N GLN A 247 33.84 39.27 -13.54
CA GLN A 247 34.29 38.08 -14.25
C GLN A 247 35.79 38.13 -14.55
N LYS A 248 36.32 39.32 -14.87
CA LYS A 248 37.76 39.50 -15.05
C LYS A 248 38.54 39.18 -13.77
N ARG A 249 38.06 39.61 -12.59
CA ARG A 249 38.70 39.25 -11.31
C ARG A 249 38.70 37.74 -11.06
N VAL A 250 37.60 37.06 -11.38
CA VAL A 250 37.53 35.59 -11.26
C VAL A 250 38.48 34.91 -12.23
N ASN A 251 38.54 35.37 -13.49
CA ASN A 251 39.47 34.86 -14.49
C ASN A 251 40.94 35.12 -14.10
N ASP A 252 41.26 36.28 -13.52
CA ASP A 252 42.59 36.60 -12.99
C ASP A 252 42.92 35.73 -11.77
N GLY A 253 41.94 35.48 -10.90
CA GLY A 253 42.06 34.56 -9.76
C GLY A 253 42.32 33.12 -10.20
N LEU A 254 41.58 32.64 -11.21
CA LEU A 254 41.82 31.36 -11.89
C LEU A 254 43.23 31.28 -12.45
N GLY A 255 43.72 32.35 -13.09
CA GLY A 255 45.08 32.42 -13.64
C GLY A 255 46.20 32.42 -12.60
N LYS A 256 45.92 32.84 -11.36
CA LYS A 256 46.88 32.88 -10.22
C LYS A 256 46.92 31.60 -9.40
N LEU A 257 45.99 30.66 -9.63
CA LEU A 257 46.01 29.37 -8.95
C LEU A 257 47.35 28.63 -9.26
N PRO A 258 47.98 27.96 -8.28
CA PRO A 258 49.27 27.31 -8.47
C PRO A 258 49.27 26.37 -9.67
N ARG A 259 50.33 26.43 -10.48
CA ARG A 259 50.57 25.58 -11.65
C ARG A 259 51.90 24.83 -11.43
N GLY A 260 51.96 23.55 -11.80
CA GLY A 260 53.19 22.74 -11.73
C GLY A 260 53.05 21.43 -10.93
N GLU A 261 54.19 20.90 -10.47
CA GLU A 261 54.36 19.52 -9.96
C GLU A 261 53.49 19.17 -8.73
N GLU A 262 53.27 20.10 -7.79
CA GLU A 262 52.50 19.81 -6.56
C GLU A 262 51.00 19.58 -6.82
N ARG A 263 50.41 20.24 -7.83
CA ARG A 263 49.00 20.06 -8.18
C ARG A 263 48.76 18.99 -9.22
N GLU A 264 49.72 18.77 -10.12
CA GLU A 264 49.71 17.57 -10.96
C GLU A 264 49.72 16.31 -10.09
N LYS A 265 50.40 16.35 -8.94
CA LYS A 265 50.38 15.27 -7.96
C LYS A 265 48.98 15.03 -7.38
N ASP A 266 48.28 16.06 -6.89
CA ASP A 266 46.91 15.90 -6.35
C ASP A 266 45.91 15.46 -7.45
N GLN A 267 46.04 15.95 -8.68
CA GLN A 267 45.17 15.55 -9.81
C GLN A 267 45.45 14.12 -10.27
N ARG A 268 46.72 13.72 -10.34
CA ARG A 268 47.11 12.33 -10.62
C ARG A 268 46.63 11.42 -9.50
N GLU A 269 46.80 11.82 -8.23
CA GLU A 269 46.29 11.08 -7.06
C GLU A 269 44.78 10.87 -7.13
N ILE A 270 43.99 11.89 -7.50
CA ILE A 270 42.54 11.77 -7.69
C ILE A 270 42.19 10.84 -8.88
N ALA A 271 42.90 10.97 -10.01
CA ALA A 271 42.64 10.17 -11.20
C ALA A 271 42.99 8.69 -10.98
N ASP A 272 44.14 8.44 -10.38
CA ASP A 272 44.65 7.12 -10.05
C ASP A 272 43.75 6.44 -9.01
N ALA A 273 43.32 7.15 -7.96
CA ALA A 273 42.40 6.61 -6.97
C ALA A 273 41.01 6.27 -7.56
N ARG A 274 40.48 7.07 -8.50
CA ARG A 274 39.22 6.73 -9.21
C ARG A 274 39.35 5.45 -10.02
N LYS A 275 40.45 5.32 -10.76
CA LYS A 275 40.74 4.15 -11.59
C LYS A 275 40.98 2.90 -10.73
N ALA A 276 41.63 3.07 -9.58
CA ALA A 276 41.82 2.01 -8.60
C ALA A 276 40.48 1.50 -8.03
N ILE A 277 39.55 2.39 -7.69
CA ILE A 277 38.19 2.01 -7.25
C ILE A 277 37.46 1.22 -8.33
N GLU A 278 37.50 1.67 -9.58
CA GLU A 278 36.85 0.97 -10.70
C GLU A 278 37.41 -0.46 -10.88
N ASN A 279 38.73 -0.62 -10.81
CA ASN A 279 39.37 -1.93 -10.90
C ASN A 279 39.02 -2.83 -9.69
N LEU A 280 38.90 -2.27 -8.49
CA LEU A 280 38.50 -3.00 -7.28
C LEU A 280 37.03 -3.42 -7.34
N ASP A 281 36.13 -2.56 -7.82
CA ASP A 281 34.71 -2.86 -8.00
C ASP A 281 34.49 -4.01 -8.99
N GLU A 282 35.28 -4.07 -10.06
CA GLU A 282 35.27 -5.19 -11.00
C GLU A 282 35.72 -6.50 -10.33
N LEU A 283 36.78 -6.47 -9.53
CA LEU A 283 37.27 -7.64 -8.79
C LEU A 283 36.27 -8.10 -7.71
N ILE A 284 35.62 -7.18 -7.00
CA ILE A 284 34.55 -7.51 -6.03
C ILE A 284 33.42 -8.25 -6.73
N ARG A 285 33.02 -7.77 -7.92
CA ARG A 285 31.98 -8.43 -8.72
C ARG A 285 32.39 -9.84 -9.13
N GLN A 286 33.64 -10.03 -9.56
CA GLN A 286 34.18 -11.34 -9.93
C GLN A 286 34.25 -12.30 -8.73
N ALA A 287 34.71 -11.84 -7.56
CA ALA A 287 34.75 -12.62 -6.33
C ALA A 287 33.35 -13.11 -5.91
N ARG A 288 32.35 -12.22 -5.92
CA ARG A 288 30.95 -12.56 -5.61
C ARG A 288 30.33 -13.49 -6.66
N ALA A 289 30.74 -13.41 -7.92
CA ALA A 289 30.31 -14.37 -8.94
C ALA A 289 30.88 -15.76 -8.67
N LEU A 290 32.18 -15.86 -8.37
CA LEU A 290 32.83 -17.13 -8.00
C LEU A 290 32.23 -17.77 -6.75
N ALA A 291 31.87 -16.96 -5.74
CA ALA A 291 31.16 -17.43 -4.56
C ALA A 291 29.81 -18.08 -4.92
N ARG A 292 28.98 -17.37 -5.71
CA ARG A 292 27.68 -17.90 -6.16
C ARG A 292 27.81 -19.16 -6.99
N ASP A 293 28.77 -19.21 -7.91
CA ASP A 293 29.03 -20.38 -8.75
C ASP A 293 29.47 -21.58 -7.88
N SER A 294 30.31 -21.34 -6.86
CA SER A 294 30.71 -22.38 -5.89
C SER A 294 29.53 -22.89 -5.06
N GLY A 295 28.65 -22.00 -4.59
CA GLY A 295 27.45 -22.37 -3.84
C GLY A 295 26.42 -23.13 -4.69
N GLN A 296 26.32 -22.84 -5.99
CA GLN A 296 25.50 -23.64 -6.92
C GLN A 296 26.08 -25.05 -7.10
N LEU A 297 27.39 -25.15 -7.23
CA LEU A 297 28.09 -26.42 -7.38
C LEU A 297 27.97 -27.29 -6.12
N ASP A 298 28.00 -26.70 -4.92
CA ASP A 298 27.76 -27.38 -3.64
C ASP A 298 26.35 -28.00 -3.57
N ARG A 299 25.32 -27.23 -3.97
CA ARG A 299 23.93 -27.71 -4.00
C ARG A 299 23.76 -28.86 -4.98
N LYS A 300 24.29 -28.74 -6.18
CA LYS A 300 24.25 -29.79 -7.21
C LYS A 300 25.00 -31.05 -6.77
N SER A 301 26.17 -30.89 -6.16
CA SER A 301 26.95 -31.99 -5.58
C SER A 301 26.19 -32.72 -4.47
N THR A 302 25.53 -31.96 -3.58
CA THR A 302 24.70 -32.52 -2.51
C THR A 302 23.46 -33.25 -3.05
N GLU A 303 22.82 -32.71 -4.09
CA GLU A 303 21.67 -33.31 -4.76
C GLU A 303 22.06 -34.62 -5.47
N LEU A 304 23.18 -34.65 -6.20
CA LEU A 304 23.74 -35.88 -6.77
C LEU A 304 24.03 -36.92 -5.68
N GLY A 305 24.58 -36.49 -4.54
CA GLY A 305 24.79 -37.35 -3.37
C GLY A 305 23.50 -37.99 -2.87
N ARG A 306 22.41 -37.21 -2.75
CA ARG A 306 21.08 -37.72 -2.35
C ARG A 306 20.48 -38.67 -3.39
N MET A 307 20.58 -38.35 -4.68
CA MET A 307 20.10 -39.20 -5.78
C MET A 307 20.85 -40.55 -5.82
N SER A 308 22.16 -40.54 -5.54
CA SER A 308 22.96 -41.76 -5.46
C SER A 308 22.60 -42.64 -4.25
N ALA A 309 22.30 -42.03 -3.09
CA ALA A 309 21.90 -42.73 -1.88
C ALA A 309 20.52 -43.40 -2.01
N ALA A 310 19.59 -42.79 -2.76
CA ALA A 310 18.27 -43.34 -3.05
C ALA A 310 18.29 -44.58 -3.97
N ASN A 311 19.39 -44.82 -4.70
CA ASN A 311 19.55 -45.95 -5.63
C ASN A 311 20.26 -47.18 -5.03
N ARG A 312 20.57 -47.17 -3.72
CA ARG A 312 21.32 -48.25 -3.05
C ARG A 312 20.36 -49.32 -2.50
N PRO A 313 20.49 -50.62 -2.85
CA PRO A 313 19.61 -51.66 -2.30
C PRO A 313 19.85 -51.88 -0.80
N VAL A 314 18.78 -51.97 -0.01
CA VAL A 314 18.82 -52.26 1.44
C VAL A 314 18.99 -53.76 1.66
N SER A 315 20.09 -54.19 2.27
CA SER A 315 20.28 -55.56 2.80
C SER A 315 20.00 -55.62 4.31
N PRO A 316 19.36 -56.69 4.84
CA PRO A 316 19.06 -56.83 6.26
C PRO A 316 20.13 -57.64 7.02
N GLY A 317 20.53 -57.17 8.22
CA GLY A 317 21.38 -57.96 9.14
C GLY A 317 21.92 -57.16 10.35
N LYS A 318 21.44 -57.52 11.56
CA LYS A 318 21.75 -57.03 12.93
C LYS A 318 23.12 -57.56 13.49
N PRO A 319 23.54 -57.31 14.76
CA PRO A 319 24.03 -56.08 15.40
C PRO A 319 25.32 -56.32 16.28
N ALA A 320 25.68 -55.34 17.13
CA ALA A 320 26.43 -55.42 18.40
C ALA A 320 27.94 -55.10 18.48
N GLY A 321 28.27 -54.39 19.57
CA GLY A 321 29.60 -54.19 20.18
C GLY A 321 30.19 -52.79 19.95
N GLU A 322 30.72 -52.04 20.90
CA GLU A 322 30.91 -52.14 22.36
C GLU A 322 31.52 -50.78 22.78
N GLN A 323 31.14 -50.21 23.94
CA GLN A 323 31.93 -49.17 24.64
C GLN A 323 33.02 -49.89 25.46
N PRO A 324 34.22 -49.31 25.79
CA PRO A 324 34.31 -48.13 26.68
C PRO A 324 35.57 -47.20 26.57
N ARG A 325 35.49 -46.15 27.40
CA ARG A 325 36.39 -45.04 27.88
C ARG A 325 37.89 -45.35 28.15
N PRO A 326 38.68 -44.49 28.86
CA PRO A 326 39.20 -43.11 28.66
C PRO A 326 40.75 -43.00 28.91
N ALA A 327 41.38 -41.83 28.76
CA ALA A 327 42.69 -41.55 29.40
C ALA A 327 42.96 -40.04 29.60
N ASP A 328 43.48 -39.72 30.78
CA ASP A 328 43.97 -38.44 31.31
C ASP A 328 45.52 -38.51 31.44
N GLU A 329 46.17 -37.41 31.86
CA GLU A 329 47.61 -37.21 32.20
C GLU A 329 48.56 -36.82 31.04
N GLY A 330 49.48 -35.85 31.13
CA GLY A 330 49.86 -34.93 32.21
C GLY A 330 51.15 -34.11 31.91
N ALA A 331 51.32 -33.03 32.67
CA ALA A 331 52.57 -32.51 33.29
C ALA A 331 53.69 -31.71 32.54
N LYS A 332 53.77 -30.41 32.91
CA LYS A 332 54.82 -29.68 33.69
C LYS A 332 56.08 -29.00 33.06
N SER A 333 56.35 -27.82 33.69
CA SER A 333 57.65 -27.19 34.07
C SER A 333 58.24 -26.16 33.08
N LYS A 334 58.85 -24.99 33.42
CA LYS A 334 59.42 -24.37 34.65
C LYS A 334 59.74 -22.88 34.33
N GLY A 335 59.65 -21.95 35.29
CA GLY A 335 60.82 -21.14 35.72
C GLY A 335 60.56 -19.64 35.98
N GLU A 336 60.80 -19.21 37.22
CA GLU A 336 61.24 -17.85 37.65
C GLU A 336 62.76 -17.65 37.33
N PRO A 337 63.43 -16.46 37.44
CA PRO A 337 63.18 -15.38 38.43
C PRO A 337 63.52 -13.88 38.10
N SER A 338 63.01 -13.00 38.96
CA SER A 338 63.66 -11.81 39.61
C SER A 338 63.99 -10.47 38.92
N GLN A 339 63.89 -9.43 39.78
CA GLN A 339 64.46 -8.05 39.81
C GLN A 339 63.57 -6.95 39.20
N GLY A 340 63.26 -5.81 39.83
CA GLY A 340 63.56 -5.21 41.14
C GLY A 340 62.94 -3.80 41.17
N LYS A 341 62.37 -3.38 42.32
CA LYS A 341 61.85 -2.01 42.64
C LYS A 341 63.03 -1.06 43.00
N PRO A 342 62.91 0.30 43.09
CA PRO A 342 61.84 1.04 43.77
C PRO A 342 61.48 2.47 43.28
N SER A 343 60.60 3.08 44.07
CA SER A 343 59.94 4.40 44.08
C SER A 343 60.79 5.68 44.15
N GLN A 344 60.13 6.81 43.83
CA GLN A 344 60.27 8.25 44.26
C GLN A 344 60.27 9.16 43.01
N GLY A 345 59.66 10.35 42.88
CA GLY A 345 58.96 11.24 43.81
C GLY A 345 59.41 12.71 43.62
N LYS A 346 58.66 13.53 42.84
CA LYS A 346 58.53 15.04 42.85
C LYS A 346 59.79 15.91 42.55
N PRO A 347 59.70 17.25 42.28
CA PRO A 347 58.64 18.27 42.54
C PRO A 347 58.17 19.10 41.31
N VAL A 348 56.94 19.66 41.23
CA VAL A 348 56.36 20.94 41.75
C VAL A 348 56.96 22.26 41.20
N GLN A 349 56.14 23.00 40.45
CA GLN A 349 55.84 24.46 40.45
C GLN A 349 54.50 24.59 39.65
N GLY A 350 53.37 25.15 40.11
CA GLY A 350 53.12 26.33 40.96
C GLY A 350 53.34 27.59 40.11
N GLU A 351 52.41 28.51 39.84
CA GLU A 351 51.31 29.02 40.66
C GLU A 351 50.56 30.16 39.89
N GLN A 352 49.42 30.62 40.45
CA GLN A 352 48.63 31.84 40.17
C GLN A 352 47.54 31.77 39.07
N GLY A 353 46.27 32.10 39.30
CA GLY A 353 45.56 32.61 40.49
C GLY A 353 44.62 33.78 40.15
N LYS A 354 43.35 33.67 40.59
CA LYS A 354 42.31 34.72 40.76
C LYS A 354 41.74 35.33 39.46
N GLY A 355 40.46 35.70 39.33
CA GLY A 355 39.35 35.95 40.26
C GLY A 355 38.57 37.18 39.76
N GLU A 356 37.25 37.24 40.05
CA GLU A 356 36.29 38.37 39.86
C GLU A 356 35.65 38.51 38.45
N GLN A 357 34.39 38.09 38.23
CA GLN A 357 33.08 38.68 38.60
C GLN A 357 32.69 39.97 37.84
N ALA A 358 31.70 39.87 36.94
CA ALA A 358 30.33 40.44 37.08
C ALA A 358 29.65 40.79 35.74
N GLU A 359 28.43 40.26 35.58
CA GLU A 359 27.21 40.72 34.86
C GLU A 359 27.30 41.32 33.43
N GLY A 360 26.48 40.94 32.45
CA GLY A 360 25.32 40.05 32.49
C GLY A 360 24.59 39.89 31.13
N ASP A 361 23.55 39.08 31.22
CA ASP A 361 22.32 39.02 30.41
C ASP A 361 22.17 38.05 29.20
N ALA A 362 20.96 37.46 29.20
CA ALA A 362 20.19 36.77 28.16
C ALA A 362 20.56 35.31 27.77
N GLY A 363 19.79 34.38 28.34
CA GLY A 363 19.69 32.99 27.88
C GLY A 363 18.70 32.77 26.72
N LYS A 364 18.92 31.70 25.95
CA LYS A 364 17.88 30.75 25.50
C LYS A 364 18.46 29.56 24.71
N LYS A 365 17.95 28.38 25.10
CA LYS A 365 17.62 27.17 24.32
C LYS A 365 18.74 26.20 23.88
N GLU A 366 18.76 25.08 24.60
CA GLU A 366 19.21 23.72 24.27
C GLU A 366 18.65 23.24 22.92
N GLN A 367 19.50 22.85 21.97
CA GLN A 367 20.11 21.51 21.74
C GLN A 367 19.17 20.52 21.05
N GLY A 368 19.47 20.29 19.77
CA GLY A 368 19.07 19.12 18.99
C GLY A 368 20.24 18.14 18.85
N GLY A 369 19.90 16.89 18.55
CA GLY A 369 20.82 15.78 18.28
C GLY A 369 20.25 14.89 17.17
N GLU A 370 21.15 14.24 16.43
CA GLU A 370 21.04 13.73 15.06
C GLU A 370 20.49 12.28 14.90
N SER A 371 19.80 12.03 13.75
CA SER A 371 19.89 10.89 12.77
C SER A 371 19.65 9.40 13.17
N PRO A 372 19.50 8.42 12.22
CA PRO A 372 18.99 8.39 10.81
C PRO A 372 18.23 7.07 10.38
N ALA A 373 17.97 6.94 9.05
CA ALA A 373 17.65 5.75 8.20
C ALA A 373 16.15 5.43 7.99
N GLU A 374 15.61 4.97 6.84
CA GLU A 374 16.05 4.67 5.45
C GLU A 374 14.76 4.54 4.60
N GLY A 375 14.80 4.75 3.27
CA GLY A 375 13.66 4.45 2.38
C GLY A 375 13.77 4.98 0.95
N GLN A 376 14.23 4.13 0.02
CA GLN A 376 13.96 4.21 -1.44
C GLN A 376 12.53 3.71 -1.74
N PRO A 377 11.88 3.86 -2.94
CA PRO A 377 12.48 3.79 -4.29
C PRO A 377 11.77 4.57 -5.46
N GLY A 378 12.35 4.51 -6.67
CA GLY A 378 11.56 4.23 -7.88
C GLY A 378 11.62 5.17 -9.12
N ARG A 379 11.70 4.52 -10.30
CA ARG A 379 11.23 4.91 -11.66
C ARG A 379 12.19 5.81 -12.48
N LYS A 380 12.45 5.63 -13.79
CA LYS A 380 11.82 4.85 -14.89
C LYS A 380 12.75 4.85 -16.14
N SER A 381 12.74 3.76 -16.91
CA SER A 381 13.14 3.72 -18.34
C SER A 381 11.99 4.20 -19.25
N PRO A 382 12.25 4.46 -20.55
CA PRO A 382 11.70 3.61 -21.63
C PRO A 382 12.74 3.29 -22.76
N GLU A 383 12.76 2.04 -23.29
CA GLU A 383 12.31 1.58 -24.65
C GLU A 383 13.05 2.16 -25.87
N ALA A 384 13.31 1.49 -27.00
CA ALA A 384 13.23 0.11 -27.50
C ALA A 384 13.84 0.07 -28.94
N GLY A 385 14.20 -1.12 -29.47
CA GLY A 385 14.15 -1.37 -30.93
C GLY A 385 15.21 -2.29 -31.60
N LYS A 386 14.81 -3.57 -31.84
CA LYS A 386 14.99 -4.47 -33.03
C LYS A 386 16.37 -4.60 -33.75
N GLY A 387 16.85 -5.75 -34.26
CA GLY A 387 16.35 -7.12 -34.46
C GLY A 387 17.30 -7.95 -35.38
N GLU A 388 17.06 -9.27 -35.42
CA GLU A 388 17.33 -10.28 -36.49
C GLU A 388 18.70 -10.97 -36.77
N ALA A 389 18.65 -12.32 -36.63
CA ALA A 389 19.02 -13.40 -37.57
C ALA A 389 20.49 -13.88 -37.82
N GLY A 390 20.69 -15.21 -37.74
CA GLY A 390 21.65 -15.97 -38.58
C GLY A 390 22.70 -16.87 -37.89
N LYS A 391 22.47 -18.20 -37.87
CA LYS A 391 23.45 -19.31 -37.59
C LYS A 391 24.41 -19.51 -38.82
N PRO A 392 25.54 -20.28 -38.80
CA PRO A 392 25.81 -21.53 -38.04
C PRO A 392 27.29 -21.85 -37.61
N GLY A 393 27.45 -22.94 -36.82
CA GLY A 393 28.63 -23.85 -36.72
C GLY A 393 29.91 -23.30 -36.07
N GLU A 394 30.64 -23.94 -35.17
CA GLU A 394 30.78 -25.36 -34.78
C GLU A 394 31.38 -25.47 -33.36
N LYS A 395 30.85 -26.45 -32.60
CA LYS A 395 31.50 -27.38 -31.65
C LYS A 395 32.12 -26.81 -30.36
N SER A 396 31.43 -26.83 -29.20
CA SER A 396 31.09 -27.97 -28.28
C SER A 396 32.24 -28.36 -27.31
N PRO A 397 31.96 -28.91 -26.11
CA PRO A 397 30.70 -29.50 -25.61
C PRO A 397 30.24 -29.04 -24.20
N GLN A 398 28.94 -29.23 -23.86
CA GLN A 398 28.39 -30.00 -22.69
C GLN A 398 28.60 -29.34 -21.32
N GLY A 399 27.68 -29.37 -20.36
CA GLY A 399 26.26 -29.74 -20.18
C GLY A 399 25.76 -28.91 -18.97
N ALA A 400 24.53 -28.85 -18.46
CA ALA A 400 23.25 -29.55 -18.63
C ALA A 400 22.64 -29.72 -17.21
N LYS A 401 21.95 -28.67 -16.73
CA LYS A 401 20.63 -28.69 -16.05
C LYS A 401 20.47 -28.69 -14.52
N GLU A 402 19.24 -28.27 -14.19
CA GLU A 402 18.38 -28.58 -13.02
C GLU A 402 18.51 -27.66 -11.78
N LYS A 403 17.49 -26.91 -11.33
CA LYS A 403 16.12 -27.25 -10.80
C LYS A 403 16.26 -28.36 -9.74
N THR A 404 15.93 -28.20 -8.46
CA THR A 404 14.61 -27.78 -7.94
C THR A 404 14.58 -27.50 -6.41
N SER A 405 13.53 -26.77 -6.03
CA SER A 405 12.88 -26.65 -4.71
C SER A 405 12.77 -27.91 -3.85
N GLY A 406 12.52 -27.74 -2.55
CA GLY A 406 11.78 -28.74 -1.79
C GLY A 406 11.52 -28.40 -0.33
N GLU A 407 10.28 -28.01 -0.03
CA GLU A 407 9.60 -28.26 1.25
C GLU A 407 9.18 -29.74 1.29
N GLU A 408 9.02 -30.30 2.49
CA GLU A 408 8.65 -31.70 2.74
C GLU A 408 7.22 -32.04 2.26
N THR A 409 7.05 -33.21 1.63
CA THR A 409 5.93 -34.16 1.82
C THR A 409 6.22 -35.43 0.99
N ALA A 410 5.95 -36.61 1.55
CA ALA A 410 5.96 -37.93 0.89
C ALA A 410 4.54 -38.53 0.96
N PRO A 411 4.17 -39.66 0.31
CA PRO A 411 4.90 -40.51 -0.64
C PRO A 411 4.07 -40.93 -1.90
N GLU A 412 4.70 -41.28 -3.02
CA GLU A 412 4.19 -42.34 -3.92
C GLU A 412 5.29 -42.90 -4.85
N LEU A 413 5.62 -44.17 -4.61
CA LEU A 413 6.02 -45.25 -5.51
C LEU A 413 6.62 -44.95 -6.91
N GLN A 414 7.83 -45.52 -7.10
CA GLN A 414 8.40 -46.07 -8.35
C GLN A 414 8.97 -45.13 -9.42
N LYS A 415 10.26 -44.80 -9.28
CA LYS A 415 11.36 -45.16 -10.22
C LYS A 415 12.69 -44.57 -9.70
N GLY A 416 13.70 -45.40 -9.45
CA GLY A 416 15.06 -44.91 -9.15
C GLY A 416 15.60 -44.09 -10.32
N ALA A 417 16.40 -43.05 -10.04
CA ALA A 417 17.09 -42.30 -11.09
C ALA A 417 17.87 -43.28 -11.96
N SER A 418 17.74 -43.19 -13.29
CA SER A 418 18.48 -44.11 -14.15
C SER A 418 20.00 -43.88 -13.98
N GLU A 419 20.82 -44.94 -14.08
CA GLU A 419 22.29 -44.80 -14.02
C GLU A 419 22.81 -43.72 -15.01
N LEU A 420 22.08 -43.52 -16.11
CA LEU A 420 22.34 -42.51 -17.13
C LEU A 420 22.08 -41.07 -16.65
N GLU A 421 21.08 -40.84 -15.80
CA GLU A 421 20.79 -39.52 -15.21
C GLU A 421 21.84 -39.15 -14.16
N LEU A 422 22.24 -40.10 -13.31
CA LEU A 422 23.35 -39.92 -12.36
C LEU A 422 24.67 -39.61 -13.08
N ALA A 423 24.97 -40.30 -14.18
CA ALA A 423 26.16 -40.05 -14.99
C ALA A 423 26.13 -38.67 -15.67
N ARG A 424 24.96 -38.21 -16.15
CA ARG A 424 24.81 -36.87 -16.74
C ARG A 424 24.97 -35.76 -15.71
N ALA A 425 24.38 -35.90 -14.53
CA ALA A 425 24.52 -34.93 -13.44
C ALA A 425 25.97 -34.87 -12.92
N ALA A 426 26.67 -36.01 -12.83
CA ALA A 426 28.09 -36.06 -12.48
C ALA A 426 28.98 -35.38 -13.54
N GLN A 427 28.69 -35.59 -14.82
CA GLN A 427 29.41 -34.91 -15.91
C GLN A 427 29.17 -33.39 -15.86
N GLU A 428 27.93 -32.96 -15.60
CA GLU A 428 27.61 -31.55 -15.48
C GLU A 428 28.39 -30.85 -14.36
N ILE A 429 28.47 -31.48 -13.19
CA ILE A 429 29.22 -30.96 -12.05
C ILE A 429 30.72 -30.87 -12.40
N SER A 430 31.25 -31.86 -13.13
CA SER A 430 32.64 -31.82 -13.61
C SER A 430 32.91 -30.67 -14.58
N ASP A 431 32.00 -30.42 -15.52
CA ASP A 431 32.13 -29.33 -16.51
C ASP A 431 32.04 -27.95 -15.80
N LEU A 432 31.07 -27.79 -14.90
CA LEU A 432 30.91 -26.58 -14.08
C LEU A 432 32.11 -26.35 -13.15
N LYS A 433 32.68 -27.40 -12.57
CA LYS A 433 33.92 -27.33 -11.78
C LYS A 433 35.09 -26.81 -12.61
N ALA A 434 35.28 -27.35 -13.83
CA ALA A 434 36.36 -26.92 -14.71
C ALA A 434 36.21 -25.44 -15.12
N GLU A 435 34.98 -25.00 -15.38
CA GLU A 435 34.69 -23.58 -15.65
C GLU A 435 34.97 -22.70 -14.42
N LEU A 436 34.56 -23.14 -13.23
CA LEU A 436 34.82 -22.46 -11.97
C LEU A 436 36.32 -22.32 -11.68
N GLU A 437 37.11 -23.37 -11.88
CA GLU A 437 38.58 -23.34 -11.76
C GLU A 437 39.22 -22.35 -12.76
N SER A 438 38.73 -22.31 -14.00
CA SER A 438 39.22 -21.38 -15.02
C SER A 438 38.96 -19.92 -14.61
N ARG A 439 37.73 -19.60 -14.19
CA ARG A 439 37.36 -18.27 -13.72
C ARG A 439 38.12 -17.88 -12.45
N ALA A 440 38.35 -18.83 -11.53
CA ALA A 440 39.15 -18.60 -10.33
C ALA A 440 40.60 -18.23 -10.66
N ARG A 441 41.22 -18.87 -11.67
CA ARG A 441 42.56 -18.50 -12.15
C ARG A 441 42.60 -17.10 -12.77
N GLN A 442 41.61 -16.75 -13.59
CA GLN A 442 41.50 -15.41 -14.17
C GLN A 442 41.35 -14.33 -13.10
N PHE A 443 40.52 -14.59 -12.08
CA PHE A 443 40.35 -13.70 -10.94
C PHE A 443 41.65 -13.53 -10.14
N GLN A 444 42.39 -14.60 -9.89
CA GLN A 444 43.72 -14.53 -9.25
C GLN A 444 44.74 -13.72 -10.07
N GLU A 445 44.70 -13.82 -11.39
CA GLU A 445 45.53 -12.98 -12.28
C GLU A 445 45.11 -11.50 -12.20
N GLY A 446 43.80 -11.23 -12.16
CA GLY A 446 43.23 -9.90 -11.94
C GLY A 446 43.69 -9.29 -10.61
N LEU A 447 43.62 -10.05 -9.52
CA LEU A 447 44.12 -9.65 -8.20
C LEU A 447 45.61 -9.29 -8.23
N ARG A 448 46.43 -10.09 -8.91
CA ARG A 448 47.87 -9.82 -9.04
C ARG A 448 48.14 -8.55 -9.84
N LYS A 449 47.42 -8.33 -10.95
CA LYS A 449 47.56 -7.12 -11.78
C LYS A 449 47.13 -5.88 -11.00
N THR A 450 45.99 -5.92 -10.32
CA THR A 450 45.49 -4.79 -9.52
C THR A 450 46.40 -4.52 -8.34
N GLY A 451 46.89 -5.53 -7.62
CA GLY A 451 47.87 -5.34 -6.55
C GLY A 451 49.18 -4.71 -7.04
N GLY A 452 49.63 -5.06 -8.25
CA GLY A 452 50.77 -4.40 -8.90
C GLY A 452 50.52 -2.93 -9.25
N LYS A 453 49.34 -2.62 -9.82
CA LYS A 453 48.94 -1.25 -10.15
C LYS A 453 48.78 -0.37 -8.92
N LEU A 454 48.14 -0.86 -7.86
CA LEU A 454 48.05 -0.14 -6.58
C LEU A 454 49.43 0.19 -6.00
N LYS A 455 50.43 -0.66 -6.29
CA LYS A 455 51.83 -0.41 -5.90
C LYS A 455 52.47 0.72 -6.71
N GLU A 456 52.26 0.71 -8.02
CA GLU A 456 52.77 1.71 -8.96
C GLU A 456 52.11 3.09 -8.76
N GLU A 457 50.80 3.10 -8.55
CA GLU A 457 49.95 4.29 -8.37
C GLU A 457 49.97 4.84 -6.93
N ALA A 458 50.93 4.42 -6.09
CA ALA A 458 51.12 4.93 -4.72
C ALA A 458 49.88 4.91 -3.80
N GLN A 459 48.93 3.98 -4.04
CA GLN A 459 47.69 3.80 -3.27
C GLN A 459 47.95 3.30 -1.83
N PRO A 460 46.97 3.38 -0.89
CA PRO A 460 47.19 3.14 0.53
C PRO A 460 47.75 1.74 0.79
N GLU A 461 48.66 1.63 1.75
CA GLU A 461 49.24 0.34 2.13
C GLU A 461 48.16 -0.66 2.55
N ALA A 462 47.17 -0.20 3.33
CA ALA A 462 46.00 -0.99 3.72
C ALA A 462 45.18 -1.52 2.51
N ALA A 463 45.09 -0.76 1.41
CA ALA A 463 44.42 -1.24 0.20
C ALA A 463 45.22 -2.35 -0.50
N ARG A 464 46.55 -2.26 -0.49
CA ARG A 464 47.43 -3.30 -1.02
C ARG A 464 47.38 -4.56 -0.16
N GLU A 465 47.34 -4.40 1.16
CA GLU A 465 47.15 -5.48 2.11
C GLU A 465 45.80 -6.17 1.91
N GLY A 466 44.72 -5.42 1.71
CA GLY A 466 43.39 -5.96 1.40
C GLY A 466 43.37 -6.79 0.11
N VAL A 467 43.97 -6.31 -0.98
CA VAL A 467 44.10 -7.10 -2.23
C VAL A 467 44.96 -8.34 -2.03
N SER A 468 46.03 -8.25 -1.24
CA SER A 468 46.88 -9.40 -0.89
C SER A 468 46.13 -10.44 -0.04
N ALA A 469 45.34 -9.99 0.93
CA ALA A 469 44.49 -10.83 1.76
C ALA A 469 43.40 -11.51 0.92
N ALA A 470 42.78 -10.78 -0.02
CA ALA A 470 41.85 -11.33 -1.00
C ALA A 470 42.49 -12.42 -1.86
N ALA A 471 43.73 -12.20 -2.31
CA ALA A 471 44.49 -13.23 -3.05
C ALA A 471 44.80 -14.46 -2.19
N GLY A 472 45.08 -14.29 -0.90
CA GLY A 472 45.24 -15.40 0.05
C GLY A 472 43.97 -16.25 0.17
N LYS A 473 42.82 -15.60 0.38
CA LYS A 473 41.52 -16.27 0.50
C LYS A 473 41.08 -16.93 -0.81
N SER A 474 41.31 -16.27 -1.94
CA SER A 474 41.01 -16.82 -3.26
C SER A 474 41.85 -18.06 -3.58
N ARG A 475 43.10 -18.15 -3.10
CA ARG A 475 43.92 -19.38 -3.20
C ARG A 475 43.38 -20.50 -2.32
N GLN A 476 42.93 -20.19 -1.12
CA GLN A 476 42.30 -21.19 -0.24
C GLN A 476 41.01 -21.73 -0.87
N ALA A 477 40.21 -20.87 -1.49
CA ALA A 477 39.03 -21.27 -2.23
C ALA A 477 39.37 -22.14 -3.45
N ASP A 478 40.41 -21.80 -4.22
CA ASP A 478 40.88 -22.62 -5.35
C ASP A 478 41.33 -24.02 -4.90
N GLU A 479 42.02 -24.13 -3.76
CA GLU A 479 42.36 -25.43 -3.17
C GLU A 479 41.14 -26.21 -2.67
N ALA A 480 40.09 -25.52 -2.20
CA ALA A 480 38.84 -26.15 -1.81
C ALA A 480 38.07 -26.68 -3.02
N ILE A 481 38.03 -25.92 -4.13
CA ILE A 481 37.45 -26.35 -5.41
C ILE A 481 38.14 -27.64 -5.89
N LYS A 482 39.47 -27.70 -5.84
CA LYS A 482 40.22 -28.91 -6.25
C LYS A 482 39.86 -30.14 -5.43
N ARG A 483 39.55 -29.96 -4.14
CA ARG A 483 39.15 -31.02 -3.20
C ARG A 483 37.65 -31.33 -3.21
N ASP A 484 36.89 -30.73 -4.12
CA ASP A 484 35.43 -30.83 -4.20
C ASP A 484 34.69 -30.31 -2.95
N ASP A 485 35.34 -29.45 -2.16
CA ASP A 485 34.74 -28.76 -1.01
C ASP A 485 34.21 -27.39 -1.44
N PHE A 486 33.09 -27.42 -2.16
CA PHE A 486 32.52 -26.22 -2.80
C PHE A 486 31.93 -25.22 -1.80
N LYS A 487 31.52 -25.70 -0.61
CA LYS A 487 31.09 -24.84 0.50
C LYS A 487 32.25 -24.04 1.09
N ALA A 488 33.41 -24.67 1.31
CA ALA A 488 34.60 -23.95 1.75
C ALA A 488 35.10 -22.99 0.65
N ALA A 489 34.94 -23.35 -0.64
CA ALA A 489 35.24 -22.47 -1.76
C ALA A 489 34.35 -21.22 -1.79
N GLU A 490 33.04 -21.37 -1.61
CA GLU A 490 32.08 -20.25 -1.51
C GLU A 490 32.50 -19.28 -0.40
N GLN A 491 32.73 -19.80 0.82
CA GLN A 491 33.18 -18.99 1.97
C GLN A 491 34.51 -18.28 1.71
N GLY A 492 35.45 -18.94 1.04
CA GLY A 492 36.74 -18.34 0.69
C GLY A 492 36.61 -17.20 -0.33
N GLN A 493 35.71 -17.33 -1.33
CA GLN A 493 35.47 -16.27 -2.33
C GLN A 493 34.66 -15.10 -1.75
N GLU A 494 33.68 -15.35 -0.87
CA GLU A 494 32.99 -14.30 -0.11
C GLU A 494 33.97 -13.53 0.78
N GLY A 495 34.84 -14.26 1.47
CA GLY A 495 35.90 -13.68 2.27
C GLY A 495 36.85 -12.83 1.43
N ALA A 496 37.16 -13.22 0.18
CA ALA A 496 37.97 -12.43 -0.74
C ALA A 496 37.26 -11.14 -1.20
N ALA A 497 35.95 -11.20 -1.46
CA ALA A 497 35.15 -10.01 -1.78
C ALA A 497 35.17 -8.99 -0.64
N GLN A 498 35.04 -9.43 0.61
CA GLN A 498 35.10 -8.57 1.79
C GLN A 498 36.45 -7.85 1.95
N GLU A 499 37.58 -8.53 1.68
CA GLU A 499 38.89 -7.87 1.74
C GLU A 499 39.08 -6.85 0.61
N LEU A 500 38.50 -7.11 -0.57
CA LEU A 500 38.51 -6.14 -1.67
C LEU A 500 37.62 -4.92 -1.39
N GLU A 501 36.50 -5.10 -0.70
CA GLU A 501 35.63 -4.01 -0.24
C GLU A 501 36.38 -3.11 0.74
N ARG A 502 37.09 -3.68 1.72
CA ARG A 502 37.95 -2.90 2.63
C ARG A 502 39.05 -2.16 1.87
N ALA A 503 39.67 -2.81 0.88
CA ALA A 503 40.68 -2.15 0.05
C ALA A 503 40.09 -0.97 -0.74
N ARG A 504 38.88 -1.13 -1.28
CA ARG A 504 38.14 -0.08 -1.98
C ARG A 504 37.79 1.09 -1.07
N GLU A 505 37.37 0.82 0.17
CA GLU A 505 37.06 1.85 1.16
C GLU A 505 38.28 2.71 1.51
N GLU A 506 39.45 2.10 1.67
CA GLU A 506 40.70 2.82 1.94
C GLU A 506 41.12 3.72 0.76
N VAL A 507 41.00 3.23 -0.48
CA VAL A 507 41.24 4.06 -1.68
C VAL A 507 40.21 5.19 -1.78
N ALA A 508 38.94 4.91 -1.47
CA ALA A 508 37.88 5.93 -1.47
C ALA A 508 38.10 7.01 -0.40
N LYS A 509 38.67 6.66 0.75
CA LYS A 509 39.07 7.62 1.79
C LYS A 509 40.19 8.54 1.31
N GLN A 510 41.24 7.99 0.68
CA GLN A 510 42.30 8.81 0.08
C GLN A 510 41.75 9.74 -1.01
N LEU A 511 40.87 9.23 -1.87
CA LEU A 511 40.21 10.04 -2.91
C LEU A 511 39.46 11.23 -2.29
N LYS A 512 38.71 10.99 -1.21
CA LYS A 512 37.96 12.03 -0.49
C LYS A 512 38.87 13.09 0.10
N GLU A 513 40.00 12.69 0.69
CA GLU A 513 40.99 13.61 1.27
C GLU A 513 41.69 14.45 0.19
N ALA A 514 42.07 13.82 -0.94
CA ALA A 514 42.67 14.51 -2.08
C ALA A 514 41.69 15.52 -2.71
N MET A 515 40.42 15.15 -2.85
CA MET A 515 39.36 16.07 -3.28
C MET A 515 39.14 17.23 -2.32
N ALA A 516 39.20 16.99 -1.00
CA ALA A 516 39.04 18.05 0.00
C ALA A 516 40.17 19.08 -0.05
N ARG A 517 41.43 18.62 -0.22
CA ARG A 517 42.60 19.51 -0.42
C ARG A 517 42.45 20.37 -1.67
N ASN A 518 41.97 19.78 -2.77
CA ASN A 518 41.75 20.49 -4.03
C ASN A 518 40.59 21.51 -3.95
N ALA A 519 39.45 21.11 -3.37
CA ALA A 519 38.25 21.93 -3.23
C ALA A 519 38.47 23.17 -2.36
N LEU A 520 39.28 23.07 -1.30
CA LEU A 520 39.63 24.23 -0.44
C LEU A 520 40.28 25.37 -1.24
N GLN A 521 40.99 25.04 -2.32
CA GLN A 521 41.72 26.00 -3.16
C GLN A 521 40.84 26.67 -4.23
N THR A 522 39.68 26.10 -4.58
CA THR A 522 38.77 26.62 -5.63
C THR A 522 37.43 27.12 -5.09
N ALA A 523 37.11 26.85 -3.81
CA ALA A 523 35.85 27.21 -3.18
C ALA A 523 35.51 28.71 -3.27
N GLY A 524 36.49 29.60 -3.06
CA GLY A 524 36.28 31.05 -3.15
C GLY A 524 35.86 31.50 -4.55
N LEU A 525 36.56 31.03 -5.59
CA LEU A 525 36.24 31.33 -6.99
C LEU A 525 34.90 30.71 -7.41
N GLY A 526 34.59 29.50 -6.92
CA GLY A 526 33.30 28.86 -7.18
C GLY A 526 32.11 29.61 -6.57
N GLN A 527 32.28 30.23 -5.40
CA GLN A 527 31.26 31.11 -4.81
C GLN A 527 31.10 32.42 -5.59
N GLU A 528 32.20 32.99 -6.07
CA GLU A 528 32.16 34.20 -6.91
C GLU A 528 31.48 33.94 -8.26
N GLU A 529 31.77 32.83 -8.94
CA GLU A 529 31.08 32.39 -10.15
C GLU A 529 29.57 32.18 -9.92
N GLN A 530 29.19 31.60 -8.77
CA GLN A 530 27.77 31.44 -8.43
C GLN A 530 27.05 32.78 -8.27
N ARG A 531 27.70 33.75 -7.60
CA ARG A 531 27.15 35.10 -7.44
C ARG A 531 27.05 35.82 -8.79
N LEU A 532 28.05 35.65 -9.65
CA LEU A 532 28.08 36.24 -10.98
C LEU A 532 26.97 35.68 -11.88
N SER A 533 26.82 34.36 -11.94
CA SER A 533 25.74 33.69 -12.69
C SER A 533 24.36 34.20 -12.27
N ARG A 534 24.10 34.33 -10.97
CA ARG A 534 22.83 34.89 -10.47
C ARG A 534 22.61 36.34 -10.90
N LYS A 535 23.64 37.19 -10.80
CA LYS A 535 23.56 38.60 -11.23
C LYS A 535 23.35 38.71 -12.75
N ALA A 536 24.03 37.89 -13.54
CA ALA A 536 23.85 37.83 -14.99
C ALA A 536 22.44 37.35 -15.37
N SER A 537 21.91 36.34 -14.67
CA SER A 537 20.52 35.92 -14.86
C SER A 537 19.51 37.03 -14.50
N SER A 538 19.74 37.76 -13.42
CA SER A 538 18.90 38.90 -13.03
C SER A 538 18.95 40.02 -14.06
N ALA A 539 20.14 40.38 -14.56
CA ALA A 539 20.33 41.34 -15.63
C ALA A 539 19.64 40.91 -16.94
N SER A 540 19.68 39.61 -17.26
CA SER A 540 18.95 39.04 -18.40
C SER A 540 17.45 39.26 -18.29
N SER A 541 16.85 38.94 -17.15
CA SER A 541 15.41 39.13 -16.91
C SER A 541 15.02 40.61 -16.96
N GLN A 542 15.78 41.49 -16.30
CA GLN A 542 15.53 42.93 -16.31
C GLN A 542 15.62 43.51 -17.73
N ALA A 543 16.66 43.19 -18.49
CA ALA A 543 16.81 43.65 -19.87
C ALA A 543 15.65 43.14 -20.76
N GLY A 544 15.22 41.88 -20.58
CA GLY A 544 14.09 41.31 -21.30
C GLY A 544 12.76 42.00 -20.99
N GLU A 545 12.53 42.35 -19.72
CA GLU A 545 11.34 43.09 -19.29
C GLU A 545 11.33 44.52 -19.86
N GLN A 546 12.46 45.23 -19.77
CA GLN A 546 12.59 46.58 -20.32
C GLN A 546 12.43 46.59 -21.85
N ALA A 547 12.92 45.56 -22.54
CA ALA A 547 12.72 45.43 -23.99
C ALA A 547 11.24 45.38 -24.38
N ARG A 548 10.37 44.77 -23.56
CA ARG A 548 8.93 44.72 -23.82
C ARG A 548 8.27 46.09 -23.67
N LYS A 549 8.76 46.90 -22.73
CA LYS A 549 8.27 48.25 -22.43
C LYS A 549 8.82 49.31 -23.39
N SER A 550 9.88 48.99 -24.12
CA SER A 550 10.60 49.93 -24.98
C SER A 550 9.80 50.43 -26.18
N GLU A 551 9.87 51.73 -26.42
CA GLU A 551 9.23 52.40 -27.56
C GLU A 551 10.07 52.26 -28.82
N SER A 552 11.38 52.47 -28.72
CA SER A 552 12.31 52.35 -29.83
C SER A 552 12.46 50.90 -30.28
N GLN A 553 12.36 50.69 -31.59
CA GLN A 553 12.73 49.40 -32.17
C GLN A 553 14.20 49.06 -31.91
N ALA A 554 15.11 50.05 -32.02
CA ALA A 554 16.54 49.85 -31.79
C ALA A 554 16.85 49.47 -30.33
N ALA A 555 16.29 50.19 -29.34
CA ALA A 555 16.50 49.85 -27.93
C ALA A 555 15.90 48.50 -27.58
N ARG A 556 14.69 48.18 -28.07
CA ARG A 556 14.07 46.88 -27.86
C ARG A 556 14.92 45.73 -28.40
N ASP A 557 15.34 45.80 -29.66
CA ASP A 557 16.11 44.73 -30.29
C ASP A 557 17.47 44.55 -29.61
N ALA A 558 18.09 45.64 -29.13
CA ALA A 558 19.32 45.59 -28.36
C ALA A 558 19.15 45.05 -26.94
N LEU A 559 18.08 45.43 -26.22
CA LEU A 559 17.77 44.90 -24.90
C LEU A 559 17.43 43.41 -24.96
N GLN A 560 16.74 42.94 -26.02
CA GLN A 560 16.50 41.51 -26.24
C GLN A 560 17.80 40.74 -26.50
N ARG A 561 18.67 41.24 -27.36
CA ARG A 561 19.97 40.61 -27.62
C ARG A 561 20.87 40.65 -26.39
N GLY A 562 20.91 41.79 -25.68
CA GLY A 562 21.59 41.94 -24.40
C GLY A 562 21.09 40.94 -23.36
N SER A 563 19.77 40.76 -23.25
CA SER A 563 19.16 39.73 -22.39
C SER A 563 19.64 38.32 -22.73
N ALA A 564 19.69 37.96 -24.02
CA ALA A 564 20.21 36.66 -24.47
C ALA A 564 21.70 36.49 -24.17
N LEU A 565 22.50 37.55 -24.35
CA LEU A 565 23.94 37.53 -24.04
C LEU A 565 24.22 37.45 -22.55
N PHE A 566 23.42 38.11 -21.70
CA PHE A 566 23.47 37.94 -20.24
C PHE A 566 23.12 36.51 -19.82
N LYS A 567 22.12 35.90 -20.46
CA LYS A 567 21.78 34.49 -20.23
C LYS A 567 22.94 33.57 -20.60
N LYS A 568 23.53 33.77 -21.78
CA LYS A 568 24.72 33.04 -22.24
C LYS A 568 25.90 33.19 -21.27
N ALA A 569 26.14 34.41 -20.76
CA ALA A 569 27.17 34.66 -19.77
C ALA A 569 26.89 33.92 -18.45
N SER A 570 25.64 33.94 -17.98
CA SER A 570 25.21 33.20 -16.79
C SER A 570 25.43 31.68 -16.92
N GLU A 571 25.11 31.11 -18.08
CA GLU A 571 25.33 29.69 -18.38
C GLU A 571 26.82 29.34 -18.37
N ALA A 572 27.66 30.16 -19.01
CA ALA A 572 29.11 29.99 -19.01
C ALA A 572 29.72 30.11 -17.61
N MET A 573 29.24 31.05 -16.78
CA MET A 573 29.64 31.17 -15.36
C MET A 573 29.25 29.92 -14.55
N ARG A 574 28.07 29.34 -14.82
CA ARG A 574 27.62 28.10 -14.18
C ARG A 574 28.53 26.92 -14.56
N GLN A 575 28.90 26.82 -15.84
CA GLN A 575 29.84 25.80 -16.33
C GLN A 575 31.25 26.00 -15.75
N ALA A 576 31.70 27.25 -15.58
CA ALA A 576 32.97 27.55 -14.93
C ALA A 576 32.98 27.08 -13.47
N ARG A 577 31.89 27.33 -12.73
CA ARG A 577 31.69 26.84 -11.36
C ARG A 577 31.69 25.31 -11.28
N GLU A 578 30.98 24.65 -12.18
CA GLU A 578 30.92 23.19 -12.23
C GLU A 578 32.31 22.60 -12.51
N SER A 579 33.01 23.14 -13.49
CA SER A 579 34.40 22.77 -13.79
C SER A 579 35.34 23.01 -12.60
N LEU A 580 35.14 24.08 -11.83
CA LEU A 580 35.89 24.34 -10.59
C LEU A 580 35.60 23.30 -9.49
N SER A 581 34.35 22.86 -9.37
CA SER A 581 33.94 21.80 -8.44
C SER A 581 34.52 20.44 -8.84
N GLU A 582 34.70 20.20 -10.13
CA GLU A 582 35.29 18.98 -10.68
C GLU A 582 36.83 19.03 -10.78
N ALA A 583 37.47 20.08 -10.27
CA ALA A 583 38.91 20.33 -10.38
C ALA A 583 39.43 20.47 -11.83
N ARG A 584 38.56 20.77 -12.80
CA ARG A 584 38.89 20.96 -14.21
C ARG A 584 39.20 22.43 -14.51
N GLN A 585 40.31 22.93 -13.99
CA GLN A 585 40.70 24.35 -14.10
C GLN A 585 40.78 24.87 -15.55
N GLY A 586 41.31 24.09 -16.49
CA GLY A 586 41.41 24.51 -17.89
C GLY A 586 40.03 24.71 -18.56
N GLN A 587 39.05 23.90 -18.18
CA GLN A 587 37.66 24.09 -18.65
C GLN A 587 37.02 25.29 -17.94
N ALA A 588 37.26 25.47 -16.65
CA ALA A 588 36.79 26.65 -15.92
C ALA A 588 37.33 27.97 -16.52
N GLU A 589 38.62 28.02 -16.87
CA GLU A 589 39.22 29.18 -17.55
C GLU A 589 38.59 29.44 -18.93
N LYS A 590 38.28 28.37 -19.68
CA LYS A 590 37.61 28.50 -20.99
C LYS A 590 36.20 29.06 -20.83
N SER A 591 35.38 28.48 -19.95
CA SER A 591 34.02 28.94 -19.67
C SER A 591 34.00 30.36 -19.10
N GLY A 592 34.93 30.73 -18.21
CA GLY A 592 35.07 32.09 -17.71
C GLY A 592 35.43 33.13 -18.79
N ARG A 593 36.21 32.73 -19.81
CA ARG A 593 36.48 33.57 -21.00
C ARG A 593 35.25 33.70 -21.90
N GLU A 594 34.50 32.63 -22.09
CA GLU A 594 33.24 32.66 -22.85
C GLU A 594 32.20 33.58 -22.19
N ALA A 595 32.10 33.54 -20.86
CA ALA A 595 31.28 34.48 -20.09
C ALA A 595 31.72 35.94 -20.30
N SER A 596 33.02 36.21 -20.22
CA SER A 596 33.57 37.55 -20.47
C SER A 596 33.29 38.05 -21.89
N ALA A 597 33.41 37.19 -22.90
CA ALA A 597 33.15 37.53 -24.30
C ALA A 597 31.67 37.86 -24.54
N ALA A 598 30.75 37.09 -23.94
CA ALA A 598 29.32 37.36 -24.03
C ALA A 598 28.94 38.70 -23.39
N LEU A 599 29.53 39.04 -22.24
CA LEU A 599 29.30 40.34 -21.58
C LEU A 599 29.86 41.52 -22.38
N GLU A 600 31.03 41.36 -23.00
CA GLU A 600 31.61 42.39 -23.87
C GLU A 600 30.75 42.63 -25.12
N GLN A 601 30.23 41.56 -25.73
CA GLN A 601 29.28 41.65 -26.84
C GLN A 601 27.99 42.38 -26.40
N ALA A 602 27.44 42.02 -25.23
CA ALA A 602 26.24 42.67 -24.70
C ALA A 602 26.46 44.18 -24.54
N GLN A 603 27.59 44.58 -23.94
CA GLN A 603 27.93 45.98 -23.76
C GLN A 603 28.02 46.74 -25.09
N LYS A 604 28.69 46.16 -26.11
CA LYS A 604 28.85 46.80 -27.43
C LYS A 604 27.51 47.01 -28.12
N GLU A 605 26.64 46.00 -28.14
CA GLU A 605 25.33 46.08 -28.77
C GLU A 605 24.42 47.10 -28.09
N LEU A 606 24.42 47.13 -26.75
CA LEU A 606 23.62 48.08 -25.98
C LEU A 606 24.12 49.53 -26.15
N GLU A 607 25.43 49.76 -26.17
CA GLU A 607 26.03 51.08 -26.43
C GLU A 607 25.78 51.57 -27.85
N GLN A 608 25.82 50.68 -28.84
CA GLN A 608 25.47 51.02 -30.21
C GLN A 608 23.99 51.45 -30.30
N ALA A 609 23.09 50.70 -29.68
CA ALA A 609 21.67 51.04 -29.65
C ALA A 609 21.40 52.36 -28.93
N LYS A 610 22.15 52.68 -27.86
CA LYS A 610 22.08 53.97 -27.17
C LYS A 610 22.48 55.13 -28.08
N LYS A 611 23.50 54.96 -28.93
CA LYS A 611 23.90 55.96 -29.93
C LYS A 611 22.84 56.11 -31.03
N GLU A 612 22.31 55.00 -31.53
CA GLU A 612 21.23 54.99 -32.51
C GLU A 612 19.97 55.69 -31.95
N LEU A 613 19.63 55.43 -30.68
CA LEU A 613 18.50 56.05 -29.98
C LEU A 613 18.58 57.59 -29.99
N ALA A 614 19.78 58.13 -29.77
CA ALA A 614 20.05 59.57 -29.71
C ALA A 614 20.04 60.25 -31.09
N GLY A 615 20.28 59.50 -32.17
CA GLY A 615 20.32 60.02 -33.54
C GLY A 615 19.00 59.99 -34.30
N ARG A 616 17.89 59.58 -33.66
CA ARG A 616 16.60 59.39 -34.35
C ARG A 616 15.93 60.72 -34.72
N SER A 617 15.41 60.80 -35.95
CA SER A 617 14.57 61.93 -36.37
C SER A 617 13.17 61.85 -35.75
N GLU A 618 12.46 62.98 -35.65
CA GLU A 618 11.06 63.00 -35.18
C GLU A 618 10.14 62.07 -35.98
N LEU A 619 10.39 61.92 -37.28
CA LEU A 619 9.64 60.98 -38.13
C LEU A 619 9.87 59.52 -37.67
N GLN A 620 11.11 59.15 -37.36
CA GLN A 620 11.44 57.82 -36.85
C GLN A 620 10.85 57.59 -35.46
N LYS A 621 10.86 58.59 -34.58
CA LYS A 621 10.21 58.51 -33.26
C LYS A 621 8.71 58.27 -33.41
N LYS A 622 8.01 59.00 -34.29
CA LYS A 622 6.57 58.80 -34.56
C LYS A 622 6.27 57.41 -35.12
N GLN A 623 7.14 56.87 -35.98
CA GLN A 623 7.00 55.50 -36.51
C GLN A 623 7.18 54.43 -35.43
N ASP A 624 8.15 54.62 -34.53
CA ASP A 624 8.40 53.74 -33.39
C ASP A 624 7.20 53.78 -32.41
N LEU A 625 6.67 54.97 -32.12
CA LEU A 625 5.49 55.15 -31.30
C LEU A 625 4.25 54.47 -31.91
N GLU A 626 4.00 54.64 -33.22
CA GLU A 626 2.89 53.97 -33.91
C GLU A 626 2.98 52.43 -33.79
N LYS A 627 4.19 51.86 -33.90
CA LYS A 627 4.42 50.42 -33.71
C LYS A 627 4.21 49.97 -32.27
N LYS A 628 4.60 50.81 -31.29
CA LYS A 628 4.34 50.56 -29.86
C LYS A 628 2.83 50.52 -29.60
N LEU A 629 2.09 51.48 -30.15
CA LEU A 629 0.63 51.51 -30.07
C LEU A 629 0.03 50.26 -30.70
N ALA A 630 0.43 49.88 -31.91
CA ALA A 630 -0.05 48.66 -32.57
C ALA A 630 0.14 47.40 -31.70
N ARG A 631 1.28 47.30 -31.01
CA ARG A 631 1.58 46.19 -30.08
C ARG A 631 0.71 46.25 -28.83
N LYS A 632 0.62 47.40 -28.15
CA LYS A 632 -0.26 47.58 -26.99
C LYS A 632 -1.72 47.28 -27.34
N THR A 633 -2.17 47.68 -28.52
CA THR A 633 -3.52 47.37 -29.03
C THR A 633 -3.71 45.86 -29.26
N LYS A 634 -2.70 45.17 -29.80
CA LYS A 634 -2.72 43.71 -29.94
C LYS A 634 -2.75 43.00 -28.58
N ASP A 635 -1.99 43.49 -27.61
CA ASP A 635 -2.00 42.97 -26.25
C ASP A 635 -3.39 43.18 -25.61
N ALA A 636 -3.99 44.36 -25.78
CA ALA A 636 -5.36 44.65 -25.37
C ALA A 636 -6.37 43.70 -26.06
N ALA A 637 -6.22 43.40 -27.35
CA ALA A 637 -7.08 42.44 -28.06
C ALA A 637 -6.96 41.03 -27.48
N SER A 638 -5.75 40.62 -27.11
CA SER A 638 -5.50 39.31 -26.49
C SER A 638 -6.11 39.20 -25.09
N GLU A 639 -6.00 40.25 -24.27
CA GLU A 639 -6.65 40.32 -22.96
C GLU A 639 -8.18 40.38 -23.09
N THR A 640 -8.69 41.08 -24.11
CA THR A 640 -10.13 41.09 -24.43
C THR A 640 -10.63 39.67 -24.74
N SER A 641 -9.89 38.92 -25.55
CA SER A 641 -10.23 37.52 -25.88
C SER A 641 -10.14 36.60 -24.66
N ARG A 642 -9.21 36.88 -23.73
CA ARG A 642 -9.07 36.15 -22.47
C ARG A 642 -10.26 36.42 -21.55
N LEU A 643 -10.65 37.68 -21.39
CA LEU A 643 -11.82 38.09 -20.61
C LEU A 643 -13.12 37.58 -21.24
N GLU A 644 -13.24 37.58 -22.57
CA GLU A 644 -14.36 36.96 -23.28
C GLU A 644 -14.50 35.48 -22.89
N ARG A 645 -13.41 34.69 -22.96
CA ARG A 645 -13.46 33.27 -22.58
C ARG A 645 -13.85 33.06 -21.12
N LYS A 646 -13.37 33.90 -20.20
CA LYS A 646 -13.71 33.83 -18.77
C LYS A 646 -15.16 34.19 -18.49
N LEU A 647 -15.71 35.16 -19.22
CA LEU A 647 -17.05 35.69 -19.01
C LEU A 647 -18.13 34.98 -19.84
N ARG A 648 -17.74 34.18 -20.82
CA ARG A 648 -18.64 33.48 -21.72
C ARG A 648 -19.47 32.45 -20.96
N ARG A 649 -20.79 32.62 -21.00
CA ARG A 649 -21.74 31.59 -20.55
C ARG A 649 -21.94 30.56 -21.65
N LYS A 650 -22.17 29.30 -21.26
CA LYS A 650 -22.48 28.19 -22.19
C LYS A 650 -23.73 28.47 -23.05
N ASP A 651 -24.63 29.34 -22.57
CA ASP A 651 -25.95 29.61 -23.15
C ASP A 651 -26.04 30.91 -23.99
N GLU A 652 -24.95 31.66 -24.19
CA GLU A 652 -24.99 32.90 -24.99
C GLU A 652 -24.87 32.60 -26.50
N GLN A 653 -25.99 32.70 -27.22
CA GLN A 653 -26.11 32.49 -28.68
C GLN A 653 -25.61 33.65 -29.56
N LYS A 654 -25.29 34.84 -29.01
CA LYS A 654 -24.80 36.00 -29.79
C LYS A 654 -23.31 36.24 -29.55
N PRO A 655 -22.52 36.64 -30.58
CA PRO A 655 -21.13 37.07 -30.36
C PRO A 655 -21.14 38.27 -29.40
N GLY A 656 -20.61 38.07 -28.19
CA GLY A 656 -20.65 39.06 -27.12
C GLY A 656 -19.91 40.35 -27.48
N GLY A 657 -20.27 41.47 -26.83
CA GLY A 657 -19.64 42.77 -27.06
C GLY A 657 -18.10 42.77 -26.94
N LEU A 658 -17.53 41.88 -26.11
CA LEU A 658 -16.08 41.70 -26.01
C LEU A 658 -15.46 41.09 -27.26
N ARG A 659 -16.15 40.20 -27.97
CA ARG A 659 -15.66 39.64 -29.24
C ARG A 659 -15.53 40.73 -30.29
N GLN A 660 -16.53 41.62 -30.36
CA GLN A 660 -16.51 42.77 -31.24
C GLN A 660 -15.42 43.77 -30.85
N ALA A 661 -15.17 43.93 -29.54
CA ALA A 661 -14.08 44.78 -29.05
C ALA A 661 -12.73 44.21 -29.47
N GLY A 662 -12.53 42.90 -29.33
CA GLY A 662 -11.33 42.21 -29.79
C GLY A 662 -11.08 42.40 -31.29
N GLN A 663 -12.12 42.25 -32.12
CA GLN A 663 -12.04 42.50 -33.57
C GLN A 663 -11.68 43.96 -33.89
N SER A 664 -12.29 44.92 -33.20
CA SER A 664 -12.02 46.35 -33.37
C SER A 664 -10.57 46.69 -32.97
N LEU A 665 -10.05 46.09 -31.89
CA LEU A 665 -8.65 46.24 -31.47
C LEU A 665 -7.68 45.60 -32.47
N GLU A 666 -7.97 44.41 -32.99
CA GLU A 666 -7.16 43.81 -34.04
C GLU A 666 -7.11 44.67 -35.31
N GLU A 667 -8.25 45.23 -35.72
CA GLU A 667 -8.30 46.13 -36.85
C GLU A 667 -7.51 47.42 -36.58
N ALA A 668 -7.67 48.04 -35.41
CA ALA A 668 -6.88 49.20 -35.00
C ALA A 668 -5.36 48.92 -35.05
N ALA A 669 -4.91 47.78 -34.54
CA ALA A 669 -3.51 47.39 -34.58
C ALA A 669 -2.98 47.20 -36.03
N ARG A 670 -3.81 46.65 -36.93
CA ARG A 670 -3.48 46.54 -38.36
C ARG A 670 -3.35 47.93 -38.99
N LYS A 671 -4.29 48.84 -38.74
CA LYS A 671 -4.27 50.22 -39.26
C LYS A 671 -3.06 51.01 -38.76
N MET A 672 -2.67 50.85 -37.50
CA MET A 672 -1.42 51.44 -36.97
C MET A 672 -0.17 50.89 -37.66
N THR A 673 -0.15 49.59 -37.98
CA THR A 673 0.95 48.98 -38.74
C THR A 673 1.04 49.53 -40.16
N GLU A 674 -0.11 49.60 -40.86
CA GLU A 674 -0.22 50.22 -42.20
C GLU A 674 0.19 51.70 -42.18
N SER A 675 -0.15 52.44 -41.12
CA SER A 675 0.28 53.83 -40.92
C SER A 675 1.81 53.95 -40.84
N SER A 676 2.44 53.11 -40.01
CA SER A 676 3.90 53.08 -39.87
C SER A 676 4.60 52.77 -41.20
N GLU A 677 4.06 51.84 -41.99
CA GLU A 677 4.56 51.49 -43.32
C GLU A 677 4.37 52.60 -44.34
N ALA A 678 3.18 53.22 -44.39
CA ALA A 678 2.91 54.35 -45.28
C ALA A 678 3.84 55.54 -44.97
N SER A 679 4.07 55.82 -43.69
CA SER A 679 5.03 56.83 -43.23
C SER A 679 6.46 56.51 -43.69
N ARG A 680 6.89 55.24 -43.63
CA ARG A 680 8.19 54.78 -44.16
C ARG A 680 8.34 54.95 -45.66
N GLN A 681 7.25 54.78 -46.41
CA GLN A 681 7.21 54.98 -47.86
C GLN A 681 7.08 56.46 -48.27
N GLY A 682 7.06 57.40 -47.31
CA GLY A 682 6.87 58.83 -47.58
C GLY A 682 5.43 59.23 -47.90
N ARG A 683 4.45 58.33 -47.75
CA ARG A 683 3.02 58.56 -48.03
C ARG A 683 2.31 59.14 -46.80
N GLN A 684 2.59 60.40 -46.47
CA GLN A 684 2.09 61.04 -45.24
C GLN A 684 0.56 61.13 -45.16
N GLU A 685 -0.13 61.45 -46.25
CA GLU A 685 -1.60 61.51 -46.28
C GLU A 685 -2.24 60.14 -46.00
N LEU A 686 -1.68 59.08 -46.60
CA LEU A 686 -2.15 57.73 -46.37
C LEU A 686 -1.91 57.32 -44.91
N SER A 687 -0.73 57.63 -44.33
CA SER A 687 -0.44 57.37 -42.92
C SER A 687 -1.45 58.06 -42.00
N ARG A 688 -1.72 59.36 -42.20
CA ARG A 688 -2.71 60.09 -41.40
C ARG A 688 -4.11 59.46 -41.50
N LYS A 689 -4.55 59.09 -42.70
CA LYS A 689 -5.83 58.40 -42.90
C LYS A 689 -5.89 57.07 -42.12
N ARG A 690 -4.81 56.28 -42.14
CA ARG A 690 -4.72 55.04 -41.35
C ARG A 690 -4.72 55.30 -39.84
N GLN A 691 -4.09 56.38 -39.39
CA GLN A 691 -4.14 56.78 -37.97
C GLN A 691 -5.55 57.14 -37.51
N GLU A 692 -6.31 57.87 -38.35
CA GLU A 692 -7.71 58.22 -38.10
C GLU A 692 -8.61 56.97 -38.09
N GLU A 693 -8.44 56.05 -39.04
CA GLU A 693 -9.13 54.75 -39.07
C GLU A 693 -8.82 53.92 -37.80
N ALA A 694 -7.57 53.90 -37.34
CA ALA A 694 -7.19 53.21 -36.10
C ALA A 694 -7.87 53.82 -34.87
N LEU A 695 -7.94 55.15 -34.81
CA LEU A 695 -8.54 55.90 -33.71
C LEU A 695 -10.05 55.64 -33.60
N ASP A 696 -10.75 55.56 -34.72
CA ASP A 696 -12.17 55.21 -34.73
C ASP A 696 -12.43 53.78 -34.23
N GLN A 697 -11.57 52.83 -34.60
CA GLN A 697 -11.66 51.45 -34.13
C GLN A 697 -11.37 51.33 -32.62
N LEU A 698 -10.41 52.09 -32.08
CA LEU A 698 -10.15 52.15 -30.64
C LEU A 698 -11.35 52.71 -29.86
N LYS A 699 -12.03 53.74 -30.38
CA LYS A 699 -13.24 54.30 -29.76
C LYS A 699 -14.37 53.26 -29.69
N LYS A 700 -14.61 52.53 -30.78
CA LYS A 700 -15.59 51.43 -30.82
C LYS A 700 -15.25 50.34 -29.81
N ALA A 701 -13.99 49.91 -29.76
CA ALA A 701 -13.52 48.91 -28.80
C ALA A 701 -13.74 49.37 -27.35
N LYS A 702 -13.40 50.63 -27.04
CA LYS A 702 -13.58 51.21 -25.71
C LYS A 702 -15.05 51.21 -25.30
N GLU A 703 -15.94 51.64 -26.17
CA GLU A 703 -17.39 51.67 -25.90
C GLU A 703 -17.92 50.26 -25.60
N GLN A 704 -17.52 49.27 -26.38
CA GLN A 704 -17.93 47.87 -26.19
C GLN A 704 -17.41 47.26 -24.89
N VAL A 705 -16.16 47.55 -24.51
CA VAL A 705 -15.58 47.11 -23.22
C VAL A 705 -16.27 47.81 -22.05
N GLU A 706 -16.52 49.12 -22.15
CA GLU A 706 -17.22 49.89 -21.12
C GLU A 706 -18.66 49.43 -20.91
N GLU A 707 -19.41 49.16 -21.98
CA GLU A 707 -20.76 48.60 -21.86
C GLU A 707 -20.74 47.25 -21.15
N LYS A 708 -19.77 46.37 -21.48
CA LYS A 708 -19.68 45.07 -20.81
C LYS A 708 -19.22 45.20 -19.36
N LYS A 709 -18.36 46.17 -19.05
CA LYS A 709 -17.96 46.51 -17.68
C LYS A 709 -19.15 46.99 -16.86
N LYS A 710 -19.97 47.91 -17.39
CA LYS A 710 -21.22 48.36 -16.73
C LYS A 710 -22.16 47.20 -16.45
N GLU A 711 -22.32 46.28 -17.40
CA GLU A 711 -23.13 45.07 -17.20
C GLU A 711 -22.60 44.20 -16.05
N GLN A 712 -21.28 43.99 -15.96
CA GLN A 712 -20.68 43.22 -14.87
C GLN A 712 -20.78 43.94 -13.52
N LEU A 713 -20.55 45.25 -13.48
CA LEU A 713 -20.74 46.05 -12.27
C LEU A 713 -22.20 46.01 -11.79
N ALA A 714 -23.18 46.08 -12.70
CA ALA A 714 -24.59 45.94 -12.36
C ALA A 714 -24.94 44.54 -11.83
N LYS A 715 -24.27 43.48 -12.29
CA LYS A 715 -24.41 42.12 -11.73
C LYS A 715 -23.84 42.04 -10.32
N LEU A 716 -22.65 42.60 -10.11
CA LEU A 716 -22.03 42.69 -8.79
C LEU A 716 -22.91 43.49 -7.83
N GLU A 717 -23.50 44.61 -8.25
CA GLU A 717 -24.43 45.39 -7.43
C GLU A 717 -25.73 44.66 -7.11
N LYS A 718 -26.27 43.86 -8.02
CA LYS A 718 -27.42 42.98 -7.72
C LYS A 718 -27.06 41.88 -6.71
N ARG A 719 -25.80 41.43 -6.70
CA ARG A 719 -25.26 40.42 -5.77
C ARG A 719 -24.69 41.00 -4.47
N LYS A 720 -24.56 42.32 -4.31
CA LYS A 720 -24.03 43.02 -3.12
C LYS A 720 -24.80 42.79 -1.81
N ARG A 721 -25.71 41.82 -1.74
CA ARG A 721 -26.30 41.35 -0.48
C ARG A 721 -25.68 40.02 -0.10
N PHE A 722 -24.41 40.06 0.27
CA PHE A 722 -23.82 39.01 1.09
C PHE A 722 -24.60 38.80 2.39
N ASP A 723 -25.49 39.73 2.78
CA ASP A 723 -26.45 39.58 3.88
C ASP A 723 -27.12 38.21 3.91
N LYS A 724 -27.58 37.71 2.75
CA LYS A 724 -28.25 36.39 2.68
C LYS A 724 -27.25 35.26 2.88
N GLN A 725 -26.10 35.34 2.22
CA GLN A 725 -25.08 34.30 2.27
C GLN A 725 -24.41 34.23 3.66
N SER A 726 -24.16 35.37 4.29
CA SER A 726 -23.71 35.50 5.68
C SER A 726 -24.72 34.93 6.67
N GLN A 727 -26.02 35.18 6.48
CA GLN A 727 -27.06 34.55 7.31
C GLN A 727 -27.08 33.02 7.15
N GLU A 728 -26.98 32.51 5.93
CA GLU A 728 -26.88 31.08 5.66
C GLU A 728 -25.60 30.48 6.28
N GLN A 729 -24.47 31.20 6.23
CA GLN A 729 -23.21 30.81 6.84
C GLN A 729 -23.27 30.78 8.37
N LYS A 730 -23.93 31.75 9.02
CA LYS A 730 -24.15 31.77 10.48
C LYS A 730 -25.03 30.62 10.95
N GLU A 731 -26.09 30.32 10.19
CA GLU A 731 -26.96 29.19 10.49
C GLU A 731 -26.20 27.86 10.35
N LEU A 732 -25.36 27.73 9.32
CA LEU A 732 -24.51 26.56 9.14
C LEU A 732 -23.46 26.40 10.26
N ALA A 733 -22.83 27.50 10.69
CA ALA A 733 -21.94 27.52 11.85
C ALA A 733 -22.68 27.03 13.10
N ARG A 734 -23.89 27.52 13.35
CA ARG A 734 -24.71 27.11 14.49
C ARG A 734 -25.05 25.63 14.48
N GLN A 735 -25.47 25.09 13.32
CA GLN A 735 -25.76 23.66 13.17
C GLN A 735 -24.51 22.80 13.41
N THR A 736 -23.35 23.26 12.94
CA THR A 736 -22.06 22.59 13.16
C THR A 736 -21.65 22.63 14.63
N SER A 737 -21.84 23.76 15.32
CA SER A 737 -21.62 23.90 16.77
C SER A 737 -22.54 22.99 17.59
N ASP A 738 -23.80 22.85 17.21
CA ASP A 738 -24.74 21.98 17.91
C ASP A 738 -24.39 20.50 17.70
N ALA A 739 -23.92 20.11 16.51
CA ALA A 739 -23.33 18.80 16.26
C ALA A 739 -22.07 18.55 17.11
N ALA A 740 -21.20 19.56 17.25
CA ALA A 740 -20.02 19.50 18.11
C ALA A 740 -20.40 19.25 19.59
N LYS A 741 -21.45 19.90 20.10
CA LYS A 741 -21.95 19.68 21.48
C LYS A 741 -22.52 18.27 21.66
N GLN A 742 -23.23 17.75 20.65
CA GLN A 742 -23.76 16.39 20.67
C GLN A 742 -22.63 15.33 20.70
N ASN A 743 -21.54 15.56 19.97
CA ASN A 743 -20.36 14.69 20.02
C ASN A 743 -19.65 14.76 21.38
N LYS A 744 -19.58 15.94 21.99
CA LYS A 744 -19.02 16.12 23.34
C LYS A 744 -19.82 15.35 24.40
N SER A 745 -21.15 15.47 24.38
CA SER A 745 -22.03 14.75 25.33
C SER A 745 -22.02 13.24 25.11
N SER A 746 -21.68 12.80 23.89
CA SER A 746 -21.51 11.39 23.53
C SER A 746 -20.12 10.83 23.86
N GLY A 747 -19.25 11.59 24.55
CA GLY A 747 -17.93 11.14 24.97
C GLY A 747 -16.87 11.15 23.86
N GLN A 748 -17.07 11.94 22.80
CA GLN A 748 -16.15 12.05 21.65
C GLN A 748 -15.53 13.45 21.58
N PRO A 749 -14.58 13.79 22.48
CA PRO A 749 -14.03 15.14 22.59
C PRO A 749 -13.22 15.57 21.37
N GLN A 750 -12.50 14.64 20.72
CA GLN A 750 -11.71 14.97 19.52
C GLN A 750 -12.61 15.40 18.35
N ARG A 751 -13.71 14.67 18.12
CA ARG A 751 -14.70 15.02 17.08
C ARG A 751 -15.46 16.30 17.39
N SER A 752 -15.77 16.50 18.67
CA SER A 752 -16.33 17.77 19.14
C SER A 752 -15.41 18.93 18.78
N GLN A 753 -14.11 18.77 18.99
CA GLN A 753 -13.12 19.80 18.69
C GLN A 753 -13.02 20.07 17.18
N GLN A 754 -12.94 19.05 16.32
CA GLN A 754 -12.91 19.24 14.87
C GLN A 754 -14.14 19.98 14.33
N LEU A 755 -15.35 19.62 14.79
CA LEU A 755 -16.58 20.31 14.42
C LEU A 755 -16.65 21.73 14.99
N GLN A 756 -16.12 21.95 16.19
CA GLN A 756 -16.05 23.28 16.79
C GLN A 756 -15.09 24.19 16.00
N ASP A 757 -13.94 23.67 15.62
CA ASP A 757 -12.95 24.32 14.78
C ASP A 757 -13.51 24.65 13.37
N ALA A 758 -14.38 23.79 12.82
CA ALA A 758 -15.10 24.05 11.57
C ALA A 758 -16.16 25.14 11.76
N SER A 759 -16.92 25.10 12.85
CA SER A 759 -17.91 26.12 13.21
C SER A 759 -17.28 27.50 13.39
N GLU A 760 -16.13 27.60 14.04
CA GLU A 760 -15.42 28.88 14.23
C GLU A 760 -14.99 29.47 12.89
N LYS A 761 -14.53 28.62 11.96
CA LYS A 761 -14.17 29.03 10.60
C LYS A 761 -15.38 29.50 9.80
N MET A 762 -16.52 28.82 9.95
CA MET A 762 -17.77 29.27 9.34
C MET A 762 -18.23 30.63 9.91
N GLU A 763 -18.04 30.89 11.19
CA GLU A 763 -18.39 32.18 11.81
C GLU A 763 -17.47 33.31 11.30
N GLN A 764 -16.16 33.05 11.21
CA GLN A 764 -15.19 33.98 10.59
C GLN A 764 -15.54 34.27 9.12
N ALA A 765 -15.90 33.24 8.35
CA ALA A 765 -16.38 33.42 6.98
C ALA A 765 -17.62 34.33 6.93
N ALA A 766 -18.58 34.16 7.84
CA ALA A 766 -19.76 35.01 7.88
C ALA A 766 -19.44 36.46 8.24
N GLU A 767 -18.53 36.70 9.19
CA GLU A 767 -18.05 38.04 9.53
C GLU A 767 -17.33 38.70 8.35
N ASN A 768 -16.49 37.96 7.64
CA ASN A 768 -15.81 38.44 6.44
C ASN A 768 -16.81 38.78 5.33
N LEU A 769 -17.85 37.98 5.12
CA LEU A 769 -18.93 38.28 4.19
C LEU A 769 -19.71 39.55 4.59
N ASP A 770 -20.01 39.74 5.89
CA ASP A 770 -20.67 40.96 6.42
C ASP A 770 -19.81 42.23 6.23
N GLN A 771 -18.49 42.09 6.38
CA GLN A 771 -17.54 43.19 6.22
C GLN A 771 -17.25 43.52 4.74
N GLY A 772 -17.77 42.73 3.80
CA GLY A 772 -17.51 42.90 2.37
C GLY A 772 -16.14 42.39 1.92
N ASN A 773 -15.60 41.40 2.65
CA ASN A 773 -14.31 40.75 2.46
C ASN A 773 -14.49 39.29 1.97
N PRO A 774 -14.98 39.07 0.73
CA PRO A 774 -15.26 37.73 0.22
C PRO A 774 -14.01 36.89 -0.05
N ASP A 775 -12.85 37.54 -0.27
CA ASP A 775 -11.57 36.86 -0.50
C ASP A 775 -11.11 36.12 0.77
N GLU A 776 -11.21 36.78 1.93
CA GLU A 776 -10.96 36.18 3.24
C GLU A 776 -12.04 35.16 3.62
N ALA A 777 -13.30 35.44 3.28
CA ALA A 777 -14.39 34.49 3.50
C ALA A 777 -14.19 33.18 2.74
N GLU A 778 -13.69 33.20 1.49
CA GLU A 778 -13.39 31.99 0.72
C GLU A 778 -12.39 31.10 1.45
N GLN A 779 -11.32 31.69 2.00
CA GLN A 779 -10.29 30.95 2.73
C GLN A 779 -10.85 30.29 3.98
N ASP A 780 -11.62 31.03 4.79
CA ASP A 780 -12.26 30.48 5.99
C ASP A 780 -13.29 29.39 5.62
N GLN A 781 -14.00 29.54 4.50
CA GLN A 781 -14.93 28.55 4.00
C GLN A 781 -14.24 27.26 3.54
N GLU A 782 -13.07 27.35 2.90
CA GLU A 782 -12.24 26.21 2.52
C GLU A 782 -11.68 25.49 3.75
N GLU A 783 -11.20 26.23 4.75
CA GLU A 783 -10.70 25.65 5.99
C GLU A 783 -11.81 24.92 6.76
N ALA A 784 -13.01 25.50 6.84
CA ALA A 784 -14.18 24.82 7.41
C ALA A 784 -14.51 23.54 6.64
N LEU A 785 -14.50 23.61 5.31
CA LEU A 785 -14.79 22.46 4.45
C LEU A 785 -13.77 21.33 4.63
N ALA A 786 -12.48 21.66 4.70
CA ALA A 786 -11.41 20.69 4.91
C ALA A 786 -11.57 19.96 6.25
N LYS A 787 -11.95 20.67 7.33
CA LYS A 787 -12.23 20.06 8.63
C LYS A 787 -13.43 19.12 8.59
N LEU A 788 -14.51 19.50 7.89
CA LEU A 788 -15.68 18.64 7.71
C LEU A 788 -15.37 17.40 6.86
N GLN A 789 -14.57 17.55 5.81
CA GLN A 789 -14.10 16.43 4.98
C GLN A 789 -13.25 15.45 5.78
N GLN A 790 -12.31 15.96 6.57
CA GLN A 790 -11.49 15.13 7.46
C GLN A 790 -12.38 14.38 8.45
N GLN A 791 -13.34 15.06 9.08
CA GLN A 791 -14.26 14.44 10.03
C GLN A 791 -15.14 13.35 9.37
N GLU A 792 -15.65 13.60 8.16
CA GLU A 792 -16.45 12.64 7.38
C GLU A 792 -15.64 11.38 7.03
N GLU A 793 -14.38 11.54 6.64
CA GLU A 793 -13.48 10.44 6.31
C GLU A 793 -13.09 9.63 7.55
N GLU A 794 -12.78 10.27 8.67
CA GLU A 794 -12.53 9.59 9.95
C GLU A 794 -13.76 8.78 10.40
N LEU A 795 -14.97 9.34 10.25
CA LEU A 795 -16.22 8.62 10.53
C LEU A 795 -16.41 7.42 9.60
N ARG A 796 -16.09 7.58 8.31
CA ARG A 796 -16.18 6.51 7.34
C ARG A 796 -15.21 5.36 7.66
N GLN A 797 -13.97 5.65 7.99
CA GLN A 797 -12.98 4.64 8.36
C GLN A 797 -13.37 3.89 9.63
N GLU A 798 -13.93 4.60 10.61
CA GLU A 798 -14.41 3.96 11.83
C GLU A 798 -15.66 3.09 11.57
N GLU A 799 -16.59 3.55 10.72
CA GLU A 799 -17.72 2.73 10.26
C GLU A 799 -17.23 1.44 9.59
N GLU A 800 -16.29 1.52 8.65
CA GLU A 800 -15.72 0.36 7.94
C GLU A 800 -15.08 -0.63 8.94
N SER A 801 -14.33 -0.13 9.92
CA SER A 801 -13.72 -0.96 10.96
C SER A 801 -14.76 -1.66 11.86
N LEU A 802 -15.85 -0.98 12.21
CA LEU A 802 -16.93 -1.56 13.02
C LEU A 802 -17.77 -2.55 12.23
N GLU A 803 -17.98 -2.31 10.93
CA GLU A 803 -18.64 -3.27 10.02
C GLU A 803 -17.81 -4.55 9.90
N GLU A 804 -16.49 -4.43 9.72
CA GLU A 804 -15.59 -5.58 9.69
C GLU A 804 -15.60 -6.35 11.02
N LEU A 805 -15.55 -5.65 12.16
CA LEU A 805 -15.64 -6.27 13.48
C LEU A 805 -16.98 -7.00 13.69
N LYS A 806 -18.09 -6.42 13.22
CA LYS A 806 -19.41 -7.05 13.30
C LYS A 806 -19.44 -8.35 12.47
N ARG A 807 -18.92 -8.32 11.24
CA ARG A 807 -18.79 -9.51 10.38
C ARG A 807 -17.94 -10.60 11.04
N GLU A 808 -16.81 -10.23 11.65
CA GLU A 808 -15.94 -11.17 12.37
C GLU A 808 -16.69 -11.84 13.55
N GLN A 809 -17.44 -11.07 14.33
CA GLN A 809 -18.24 -11.59 15.44
C GLN A 809 -19.31 -12.58 14.97
N GLU A 810 -19.99 -12.28 13.86
CA GLU A 810 -21.01 -13.15 13.27
C GLU A 810 -20.41 -14.47 12.78
N LEU A 811 -19.24 -14.43 12.11
CA LEU A 811 -18.51 -15.63 11.69
C LEU A 811 -18.06 -16.49 12.88
N VAL A 812 -17.55 -15.88 13.96
CA VAL A 812 -17.18 -16.59 15.18
C VAL A 812 -18.40 -17.26 15.83
N SER A 813 -19.56 -16.59 15.85
CA SER A 813 -20.82 -17.18 16.34
C SER A 813 -21.21 -18.42 15.54
N LEU A 814 -21.10 -18.36 14.21
CA LEU A 814 -21.41 -19.49 13.33
C LEU A 814 -20.47 -20.67 13.56
N VAL A 815 -19.16 -20.43 13.69
CA VAL A 815 -18.17 -21.48 14.01
C VAL A 815 -18.49 -22.16 15.34
N LYS A 816 -18.86 -21.38 16.37
CA LYS A 816 -19.26 -21.93 17.68
C LYS A 816 -20.49 -22.83 17.54
N GLU A 817 -21.56 -22.34 16.90
CA GLU A 817 -22.82 -23.08 16.76
C GLU A 817 -22.67 -24.36 15.92
N LEU A 818 -21.84 -24.33 14.88
CA LEU A 818 -21.50 -25.52 14.08
C LEU A 818 -20.67 -26.53 14.87
N THR A 819 -19.71 -26.07 15.68
CA THR A 819 -18.88 -26.93 16.52
C THR A 819 -19.73 -27.64 17.59
N GLU A 820 -20.63 -26.92 18.25
CA GLU A 820 -21.57 -27.51 19.20
C GLU A 820 -22.48 -28.56 18.54
N THR A 821 -22.92 -28.29 17.31
CA THR A 821 -23.75 -29.23 16.54
C THR A 821 -22.96 -30.48 16.13
N LYS A 822 -21.71 -30.31 15.71
CA LYS A 822 -20.78 -31.42 15.41
C LYS A 822 -20.57 -32.34 16.62
N ASP A 823 -20.27 -31.75 17.78
CA ASP A 823 -19.99 -32.52 19.00
C ASP A 823 -21.22 -33.28 19.48
N ALA A 824 -22.42 -32.70 19.30
CA ALA A 824 -23.67 -33.38 19.55
C ALA A 824 -23.90 -34.55 18.56
N GLN A 825 -23.60 -34.36 17.28
CA GLN A 825 -23.69 -35.41 16.26
C GLN A 825 -22.72 -36.58 16.55
N LEU A 826 -21.49 -36.30 16.96
CA LEU A 826 -20.52 -37.34 17.34
C LEU A 826 -21.03 -38.22 18.50
N LYS A 827 -21.69 -37.61 19.48
CA LYS A 827 -22.36 -38.34 20.58
C LYS A 827 -23.51 -39.21 20.07
N LEU A 828 -24.27 -38.76 19.07
CA LEU A 828 -25.32 -39.57 18.44
C LEU A 828 -24.79 -40.75 17.64
N ASN A 829 -23.72 -40.54 16.88
CA ASN A 829 -23.07 -41.58 16.07
C ASN A 829 -22.55 -42.71 16.97
N THR A 830 -21.88 -42.36 18.07
CA THR A 830 -21.36 -43.34 19.04
C THR A 830 -22.48 -44.12 19.74
N ALA A 831 -23.56 -43.43 20.15
CA ALA A 831 -24.73 -44.08 20.74
C ALA A 831 -25.45 -45.02 19.75
N THR A 832 -25.57 -44.62 18.49
CA THR A 832 -26.19 -45.44 17.43
C THR A 832 -25.39 -46.71 17.18
N ALA A 833 -24.06 -46.61 17.13
CA ALA A 833 -23.16 -47.77 17.01
C ALA A 833 -23.23 -48.71 18.23
N ALA A 834 -23.39 -48.16 19.44
CA ALA A 834 -23.58 -48.96 20.65
C ALA A 834 -24.90 -49.75 20.59
N VAL A 835 -26.00 -49.10 20.17
CA VAL A 835 -27.30 -49.77 19.98
C VAL A 835 -27.23 -50.89 18.94
N GLN A 836 -26.46 -50.71 17.86
CA GLN A 836 -26.26 -51.75 16.85
C GLN A 836 -25.50 -52.97 17.39
N ARG A 837 -24.53 -52.78 18.29
CA ARG A 837 -23.79 -53.89 18.93
C ARG A 837 -24.67 -54.74 19.85
N GLU A 838 -25.68 -54.14 20.46
CA GLU A 838 -26.63 -54.84 21.33
C GLU A 838 -27.73 -55.60 20.55
N ARG A 839 -27.75 -55.47 19.22
CA ARG A 839 -28.74 -56.10 18.35
C ARG A 839 -28.41 -57.59 18.13
N PRO A 840 -29.30 -58.54 18.53
CA PRO A 840 -29.09 -59.96 18.29
C PRO A 840 -29.26 -60.32 16.80
N ALA A 841 -28.49 -61.30 16.31
CA ALA A 841 -28.65 -61.83 14.95
C ALA A 841 -30.00 -62.56 14.78
N GLY A 842 -30.72 -62.28 13.67
CA GLY A 842 -32.00 -62.92 13.32
C GLY A 842 -33.27 -62.11 13.62
N ARG A 843 -34.46 -62.73 13.49
CA ARG A 843 -35.76 -62.05 13.65
C ARG A 843 -36.01 -61.63 15.10
N LEU A 844 -36.29 -60.34 15.32
CA LEU A 844 -36.58 -59.77 16.63
C LEU A 844 -37.94 -60.24 17.18
N SER A 845 -37.95 -60.73 18.43
CA SER A 845 -39.20 -60.99 19.15
C SER A 845 -39.92 -59.67 19.52
N ARG A 846 -41.24 -59.70 19.72
CA ARG A 846 -42.03 -58.48 20.07
C ARG A 846 -41.46 -57.72 21.28
N ARG A 847 -41.03 -58.43 22.32
CA ARG A 847 -40.42 -57.84 23.54
C ARG A 847 -39.08 -57.16 23.23
N ARG A 848 -38.24 -57.79 22.40
CA ARG A 848 -36.93 -57.23 22.01
C ARG A 848 -37.06 -56.03 21.06
N ARG A 849 -38.04 -56.08 20.13
CA ARG A 849 -38.37 -54.92 19.28
C ARG A 849 -38.79 -53.70 20.10
N ALA A 850 -39.64 -53.90 21.11
CA ALA A 850 -40.03 -52.82 22.03
C ALA A 850 -38.85 -52.27 22.86
N SER A 851 -37.89 -53.13 23.23
CA SER A 851 -36.66 -52.71 23.92
C SER A 851 -35.76 -51.86 23.01
N LEU A 852 -35.56 -52.29 21.76
CA LEU A 852 -34.76 -51.56 20.77
C LEU A 852 -35.40 -50.21 20.44
N GLN A 853 -36.72 -50.18 20.26
CA GLN A 853 -37.47 -48.94 20.02
C GLN A 853 -37.27 -47.92 21.15
N ARG A 854 -37.26 -48.35 22.42
CA ARG A 854 -36.98 -47.45 23.57
C ARG A 854 -35.56 -46.88 23.57
N MET A 855 -34.59 -47.57 22.95
CA MET A 855 -33.21 -47.10 22.85
C MET A 855 -32.97 -46.18 21.64
N VAL A 856 -33.70 -46.40 20.54
CA VAL A 856 -33.48 -45.66 19.28
C VAL A 856 -34.34 -44.40 19.17
N GLU A 857 -35.59 -44.43 19.62
CA GLU A 857 -36.47 -43.27 19.61
C GLU A 857 -35.87 -41.99 20.24
N PRO A 858 -35.16 -42.07 21.38
CA PRO A 858 -34.46 -40.91 21.92
C PRO A 858 -33.29 -40.39 21.07
N LEU A 859 -32.67 -41.22 20.23
CA LEU A 859 -31.61 -40.82 19.29
C LEU A 859 -32.23 -40.14 18.08
N ALA A 860 -33.30 -40.70 17.52
CA ALA A 860 -34.06 -40.07 16.43
C ALA A 860 -34.54 -38.67 16.80
N ARG A 861 -35.10 -38.49 18.01
CA ARG A 861 -35.53 -37.15 18.48
C ARG A 861 -34.36 -36.16 18.54
N GLN A 862 -33.20 -36.60 19.04
CA GLN A 862 -32.02 -35.74 19.10
C GLN A 862 -31.46 -35.41 17.71
N GLU A 863 -31.50 -36.35 16.77
CA GLU A 863 -31.12 -36.12 15.38
C GLU A 863 -32.03 -35.07 14.71
N GLY A 864 -33.34 -35.16 14.97
CA GLY A 864 -34.32 -34.14 14.53
C GLY A 864 -34.03 -32.76 15.12
N ASP A 865 -33.76 -32.67 16.43
CA ASP A 865 -33.42 -31.40 17.08
C ASP A 865 -32.15 -30.75 16.48
N LEU A 866 -31.15 -31.55 16.09
CA LEU A 866 -29.94 -31.02 15.44
C LEU A 866 -30.23 -30.51 14.03
N SER A 867 -31.08 -31.21 13.26
CA SER A 867 -31.55 -30.73 11.96
C SER A 867 -32.28 -29.39 12.04
N ASP A 868 -33.12 -29.20 13.06
CA ASP A 868 -33.83 -27.92 13.27
C ASP A 868 -32.86 -26.77 13.61
N LYS A 869 -31.80 -27.05 14.38
CA LYS A 869 -30.71 -26.08 14.65
C LYS A 869 -29.96 -25.70 13.37
N ILE A 870 -29.58 -26.68 12.55
CA ILE A 870 -28.94 -26.42 11.24
C ILE A 870 -29.88 -25.60 10.35
N THR A 871 -31.18 -25.84 10.40
CA THR A 871 -32.19 -25.07 9.64
C THR A 871 -32.26 -23.61 10.07
N THR A 872 -32.03 -23.32 11.35
CA THR A 872 -31.93 -21.95 11.85
C THR A 872 -30.68 -21.24 11.32
N LEU A 873 -29.55 -21.96 11.23
CA LEU A 873 -28.31 -21.43 10.64
C LEU A 873 -28.43 -21.14 9.13
N ILE A 874 -29.20 -21.97 8.40
CA ILE A 874 -29.49 -21.74 6.97
C ILE A 874 -30.15 -20.38 6.77
N GLY A 875 -31.17 -20.04 7.58
CA GLY A 875 -31.88 -18.76 7.46
C GLY A 875 -30.96 -17.55 7.63
N ARG A 876 -30.04 -17.59 8.61
CA ARG A 876 -29.07 -16.51 8.86
C ARG A 876 -28.10 -16.32 7.69
N LEU A 877 -27.60 -17.41 7.10
CA LEU A 877 -26.65 -17.37 5.98
C LEU A 877 -27.31 -16.99 4.64
N GLU A 878 -28.59 -17.29 4.46
CA GLU A 878 -29.36 -16.86 3.28
C GLU A 878 -29.66 -15.35 3.31
N GLU A 879 -29.97 -14.79 4.48
CA GLU A 879 -30.14 -13.34 4.67
C GLU A 879 -28.85 -12.55 4.32
N GLU A 880 -27.69 -13.18 4.50
CA GLU A 880 -26.37 -12.58 4.25
C GLU A 880 -25.75 -12.98 2.90
N SER A 881 -26.55 -13.59 2.02
CA SER A 881 -26.19 -13.94 0.62
C SER A 881 -25.07 -14.99 0.46
N SER A 882 -24.81 -15.86 1.44
CA SER A 882 -23.84 -16.96 1.25
C SER A 882 -24.51 -18.21 0.67
N ARG A 883 -24.41 -18.40 -0.65
CA ARG A 883 -25.17 -19.44 -1.37
C ARG A 883 -24.58 -20.84 -1.19
N VAL A 884 -23.25 -20.96 -1.22
CA VAL A 884 -22.57 -22.26 -1.16
C VAL A 884 -22.65 -22.86 0.26
N PHE A 885 -22.51 -22.03 1.30
CA PHE A 885 -22.62 -22.47 2.69
C PHE A 885 -24.07 -22.84 3.05
N SER A 886 -25.04 -22.02 2.62
CA SER A 886 -26.47 -22.33 2.80
C SER A 886 -26.85 -23.65 2.13
N PHE A 887 -26.34 -23.93 0.92
CA PHE A 887 -26.55 -25.20 0.24
C PHE A 887 -25.96 -26.40 1.02
N MET A 888 -24.77 -26.24 1.58
CA MET A 888 -24.14 -27.30 2.37
C MET A 888 -24.90 -27.61 3.64
N LEU A 889 -25.35 -26.59 4.37
CA LEU A 889 -26.18 -26.78 5.55
C LEU A 889 -27.54 -27.42 5.22
N LYS A 890 -28.14 -27.13 4.05
CA LYS A 890 -29.34 -27.84 3.57
C LYS A 890 -29.10 -29.33 3.38
N ASN A 891 -27.94 -29.72 2.83
CA ASN A 891 -27.58 -31.12 2.66
C ASN A 891 -27.35 -31.82 4.01
N VAL A 892 -26.66 -31.16 4.93
CA VAL A 892 -26.44 -31.63 6.31
C VAL A 892 -27.77 -31.84 7.02
N SER A 893 -28.69 -30.88 6.93
CA SER A 893 -30.03 -30.99 7.51
C SER A 893 -30.83 -32.14 6.90
N ALA A 894 -30.79 -32.32 5.57
CA ALA A 894 -31.48 -33.40 4.88
C ALA A 894 -30.94 -34.79 5.27
N ASP A 895 -29.62 -34.93 5.42
CA ASP A 895 -29.00 -36.19 5.86
C ASP A 895 -29.35 -36.50 7.32
N MET A 896 -29.37 -35.50 8.22
CA MET A 896 -29.85 -35.66 9.60
C MET A 896 -31.33 -36.08 9.65
N GLN A 897 -32.19 -35.52 8.80
CA GLN A 897 -33.60 -35.93 8.71
C GLN A 897 -33.74 -37.37 8.22
N GLN A 898 -32.92 -37.78 7.26
CA GLN A 898 -32.90 -39.16 6.79
C GLN A 898 -32.43 -40.12 7.88
N VAL A 899 -31.37 -39.77 8.62
CA VAL A 899 -30.90 -40.56 9.76
C VAL A 899 -32.00 -40.69 10.80
N ARG A 900 -32.71 -39.59 11.12
CA ARG A 900 -33.87 -39.63 12.02
C ARG A 900 -34.90 -40.67 11.58
N ASP A 901 -35.28 -40.65 10.31
CA ASP A 901 -36.32 -41.54 9.79
C ASP A 901 -35.86 -43.01 9.80
N LEU A 902 -34.61 -43.30 9.44
CA LEU A 902 -33.99 -44.63 9.55
C LEU A 902 -33.98 -45.13 11.00
N LEU A 903 -33.63 -44.26 11.95
CA LEU A 903 -33.66 -44.59 13.37
C LEU A 903 -35.10 -44.89 13.83
N LEU A 904 -36.12 -44.15 13.37
CA LEU A 904 -37.53 -44.46 13.66
C LEU A 904 -37.97 -45.82 13.09
N GLU A 905 -37.40 -46.24 11.96
CA GLU A 905 -37.56 -47.57 11.36
C GLU A 905 -36.74 -48.68 12.07
N LEU A 906 -35.99 -48.32 13.11
CA LEU A 906 -35.08 -49.18 13.87
C LEU A 906 -33.86 -49.66 13.05
N GLU A 907 -33.50 -48.92 12.00
CA GLU A 907 -32.31 -49.15 11.17
C GLU A 907 -31.11 -48.43 11.78
N THR A 908 -30.18 -49.22 12.31
CA THR A 908 -28.96 -48.76 13.04
C THR A 908 -27.70 -49.33 12.42
N ASP A 909 -27.80 -49.81 11.19
CA ASP A 909 -26.78 -50.57 10.48
C ASP A 909 -25.65 -49.68 9.92
N SER A 910 -24.78 -50.29 9.12
CA SER A 910 -23.65 -49.61 8.49
C SER A 910 -24.07 -48.44 7.60
N PHE A 911 -25.28 -48.47 7.03
CA PHE A 911 -25.78 -47.41 6.16
C PHE A 911 -26.23 -46.19 7.00
N THR A 912 -26.99 -46.40 8.08
CA THR A 912 -27.35 -45.32 9.01
C THR A 912 -26.10 -44.65 9.60
N GLN A 913 -25.11 -45.47 10.00
CA GLN A 913 -23.84 -44.97 10.56
C GLN A 913 -22.96 -44.27 9.52
N PHE A 914 -23.07 -44.63 8.23
CA PHE A 914 -22.37 -43.97 7.13
C PHE A 914 -22.90 -42.54 6.92
N LEU A 915 -24.22 -42.35 6.85
CA LEU A 915 -24.84 -41.03 6.72
C LEU A 915 -24.48 -40.13 7.91
N GLN A 916 -24.57 -40.69 9.12
CA GLN A 916 -24.15 -40.03 10.36
C GLN A 916 -22.69 -39.56 10.36
N LYS A 917 -21.77 -40.32 9.77
CA LYS A 917 -20.36 -39.91 9.60
C LYS A 917 -20.19 -38.85 8.51
N GLY A 918 -21.00 -38.90 7.45
CA GLY A 918 -21.04 -37.87 6.41
C GLY A 918 -21.42 -36.50 6.98
N VAL A 919 -22.48 -36.45 7.78
CA VAL A 919 -22.94 -35.25 8.48
C VAL A 919 -21.82 -34.57 9.29
N VAL A 920 -21.03 -35.34 10.04
CA VAL A 920 -19.90 -34.80 10.83
C VAL A 920 -18.83 -34.20 9.92
N VAL A 921 -18.44 -34.91 8.87
CA VAL A 921 -17.39 -34.47 7.93
C VAL A 921 -17.80 -33.20 7.20
N ASP A 922 -19.08 -33.08 6.83
CA ASP A 922 -19.62 -31.90 6.18
C ASP A 922 -19.60 -30.68 7.13
N ILE A 923 -19.96 -30.86 8.41
CA ILE A 923 -19.86 -29.81 9.43
C ILE A 923 -18.41 -29.41 9.71
N GLU A 924 -17.48 -30.36 9.81
CA GLU A 924 -16.04 -30.09 10.02
C GLU A 924 -15.44 -29.24 8.90
N ARG A 925 -15.82 -29.50 7.65
CA ARG A 925 -15.33 -28.72 6.50
C ARG A 925 -15.90 -27.31 6.46
N MET A 926 -17.16 -27.13 6.88
CA MET A 926 -17.74 -25.80 7.02
C MET A 926 -17.03 -24.99 8.10
N ILE A 927 -16.77 -25.61 9.26
CA ILE A 927 -15.98 -24.99 10.34
C ILE A 927 -14.61 -24.58 9.81
N ALA A 928 -13.87 -25.50 9.18
CA ALA A 928 -12.53 -25.20 8.65
C ALA A 928 -12.53 -24.05 7.64
N SER A 929 -13.54 -23.98 6.75
CA SER A 929 -13.64 -22.90 5.76
C SER A 929 -13.98 -21.54 6.37
N LEU A 930 -14.81 -21.51 7.42
CA LEU A 930 -15.13 -20.27 8.15
C LEU A 930 -13.96 -19.81 9.03
N GLU A 931 -13.23 -20.75 9.64
CA GLU A 931 -12.01 -20.47 10.40
C GLU A 931 -10.90 -19.92 9.51
N GLU A 932 -10.71 -20.48 8.30
CA GLU A 932 -9.76 -19.95 7.32
C GLU A 932 -10.13 -18.53 6.91
N GLN A 933 -11.42 -18.24 6.71
CA GLN A 933 -11.88 -16.88 6.43
C GLN A 933 -11.61 -15.92 7.59
N LEU A 934 -11.88 -16.32 8.84
CA LEU A 934 -11.55 -15.54 10.03
C LEU A 934 -10.05 -15.23 10.11
N GLU A 935 -9.19 -16.19 9.78
CA GLU A 935 -7.74 -15.99 9.73
C GLU A 935 -7.32 -15.03 8.61
N VAL A 936 -7.95 -15.10 7.44
CA VAL A 936 -7.71 -14.14 6.34
C VAL A 936 -8.10 -12.73 6.76
N MET A 937 -9.27 -12.55 7.38
CA MET A 937 -9.73 -11.23 7.88
C MET A 937 -8.79 -10.68 8.96
N LYS A 938 -8.35 -11.52 9.91
CA LYS A 938 -7.36 -11.12 10.93
C LYS A 938 -6.03 -10.71 10.32
N ARG A 939 -5.53 -11.44 9.31
CA ARG A 939 -4.29 -11.10 8.60
C ARG A 939 -4.43 -9.80 7.82
N GLN A 940 -5.56 -9.57 7.15
CA GLN A 940 -5.84 -8.31 6.46
C GLN A 940 -5.86 -7.13 7.43
N ARG A 941 -6.53 -7.27 8.59
CA ARG A 941 -6.51 -6.26 9.65
C ARG A 941 -5.10 -5.99 10.20
N GLN A 942 -4.31 -7.05 10.43
CA GLN A 942 -2.90 -6.90 10.88
C GLN A 942 -2.03 -6.21 9.83
N GLN A 943 -2.25 -6.49 8.54
CA GLN A 943 -1.55 -5.81 7.44
C GLN A 943 -1.97 -4.35 7.30
N GLN A 944 -3.25 -4.03 7.45
CA GLN A 944 -3.74 -2.65 7.46
C GLN A 944 -3.19 -1.85 8.65
N GLN A 945 -3.02 -2.47 9.82
CA GLN A 945 -2.37 -1.85 10.98
C GLN A 945 -0.86 -1.62 10.77
N GLN A 946 -0.19 -2.39 9.90
CA GLN A 946 1.24 -2.20 9.57
C GLN A 946 1.48 -1.22 8.40
N GLN A 947 0.46 -0.89 7.60
CA GLN A 947 0.60 -0.05 6.41
C GLN A 947 0.21 1.43 6.60
N GLN A 948 -0.03 1.90 7.83
CA GLN A 948 -0.37 3.32 8.11
C GLN A 948 0.75 4.36 7.86
N GLN A 949 1.77 4.06 7.04
CA GLN A 949 2.84 5.02 6.71
C GLN A 949 3.18 5.23 5.22
N GLN A 950 2.42 4.70 4.25
CA GLN A 950 2.63 5.11 2.84
C GLN A 950 1.38 5.02 1.96
N ASP A 951 1.03 6.19 1.40
CA ASP A 951 0.08 6.52 0.33
C ASP A 951 -1.44 6.40 0.53
N GLN A 952 -2.10 7.55 0.28
CA GLN A 952 -3.54 7.73 0.05
C GLN A 952 -3.95 7.04 -1.26
N GLN A 953 -4.46 5.81 -1.15
CA GLN A 953 -5.41 5.28 -2.13
C GLN A 953 -6.66 4.85 -1.38
N GLN A 954 -7.80 5.43 -1.78
CA GLN A 954 -9.12 5.10 -1.26
C GLN A 954 -9.37 3.59 -1.40
N PRO A 955 -9.60 2.85 -0.30
CA PRO A 955 -10.30 1.59 -0.39
C PRO A 955 -11.73 1.92 -0.84
N GLN A 956 -12.12 1.39 -2.00
CA GLN A 956 -13.47 1.55 -2.52
C GLN A 956 -14.39 0.61 -1.73
N GLN A 957 -15.54 1.12 -1.28
CA GLN A 957 -16.57 0.39 -0.54
C GLN A 957 -16.89 -0.94 -1.23
N GLN A 958 -16.41 -2.03 -0.63
CA GLN A 958 -16.94 -3.36 -0.90
C GLN A 958 -17.90 -3.68 0.24
N ASN A 959 -19.20 -3.73 -0.06
CA ASN A 959 -20.12 -4.54 0.73
C ASN A 959 -19.74 -6.00 0.46
N GLU A 960 -18.67 -6.49 1.09
CA GLU A 960 -18.34 -7.90 1.07
C GLU A 960 -19.42 -8.66 1.84
N ALA A 961 -19.93 -9.73 1.23
CA ALA A 961 -20.82 -10.69 1.89
C ALA A 961 -20.16 -11.24 3.16
N LEU A 962 -20.95 -11.76 4.11
CA LEU A 962 -20.43 -12.35 5.34
C LEU A 962 -19.32 -13.38 5.06
N VAL A 963 -19.46 -14.10 3.96
CA VAL A 963 -18.50 -15.09 3.48
C VAL A 963 -17.79 -14.60 2.22
N SER A 964 -16.46 -14.58 2.23
CA SER A 964 -15.64 -14.21 1.08
C SER A 964 -15.80 -15.20 -0.07
N MET A 965 -15.72 -14.72 -1.32
CA MET A 965 -15.77 -15.56 -2.52
C MET A 965 -14.69 -16.66 -2.54
N LEU A 966 -13.52 -16.40 -1.93
CA LEU A 966 -12.48 -17.42 -1.77
C LEU A 966 -12.96 -18.57 -0.88
N ALA A 967 -13.66 -18.25 0.23
CA ALA A 967 -14.25 -19.25 1.12
C ALA A 967 -15.38 -20.01 0.42
N GLU A 968 -16.20 -19.37 -0.43
CA GLU A 968 -17.20 -20.06 -1.23
C GLU A 968 -16.58 -21.02 -2.27
N LEU A 969 -15.48 -20.63 -2.92
CA LEU A 969 -14.75 -21.48 -3.86
C LEU A 969 -14.07 -22.67 -3.18
N LEU A 970 -13.45 -22.43 -2.01
CA LEU A 970 -12.90 -23.50 -1.17
C LEU A 970 -14.01 -24.47 -0.73
N MET A 971 -15.18 -23.94 -0.37
CA MET A 971 -16.33 -24.76 0.00
C MET A 971 -16.88 -25.57 -1.19
N LEU A 972 -16.93 -25.01 -2.40
CA LEU A 972 -17.28 -25.75 -3.63
C LEU A 972 -16.30 -26.88 -3.95
N LYS A 973 -15.00 -26.63 -3.76
CA LYS A 973 -13.97 -27.68 -3.91
C LYS A 973 -14.21 -28.80 -2.89
N ASN A 974 -14.50 -28.45 -1.65
CA ASN A 974 -14.78 -29.41 -0.58
C ASN A 974 -16.05 -30.23 -0.82
N LEU A 975 -17.08 -29.62 -1.41
CA LEU A 975 -18.30 -30.25 -1.88
C LEU A 975 -18.01 -31.37 -2.91
N GLN A 976 -17.21 -31.07 -3.94
CA GLN A 976 -16.87 -32.04 -4.98
C GLN A 976 -16.01 -33.20 -4.43
N LEU A 977 -15.07 -32.89 -3.52
CA LEU A 977 -14.28 -33.91 -2.84
C LEU A 977 -15.15 -34.85 -1.99
N GLU A 978 -16.21 -34.34 -1.35
CA GLU A 978 -17.15 -35.21 -0.61
C GLU A 978 -17.94 -36.12 -1.54
N ILE A 979 -18.48 -35.59 -2.64
CA ILE A 979 -19.22 -36.40 -3.60
C ILE A 979 -18.33 -37.55 -4.12
N ASN A 980 -17.06 -37.27 -4.42
CA ASN A 980 -16.10 -38.29 -4.85
C ASN A 980 -15.88 -39.35 -3.76
N ARG A 981 -15.73 -38.92 -2.49
CA ARG A 981 -15.52 -39.84 -1.36
C ARG A 981 -16.75 -40.70 -1.07
N GLN A 982 -17.94 -40.11 -1.06
CA GLN A 982 -19.20 -40.81 -0.84
C GLN A 982 -19.49 -41.80 -1.97
N THR A 983 -19.14 -41.45 -3.21
CA THR A 983 -19.25 -42.35 -4.37
C THR A 983 -18.37 -43.59 -4.19
N GLY A 984 -17.11 -43.41 -3.79
CA GLY A 984 -16.19 -44.53 -3.52
C GLY A 984 -16.63 -45.39 -2.32
N GLN A 985 -17.05 -44.76 -1.22
CA GLN A 985 -17.50 -45.48 -0.02
C GLN A 985 -18.80 -46.26 -0.25
N LEU A 986 -19.74 -45.73 -1.05
CA LEU A 986 -20.93 -46.48 -1.44
C LEU A 986 -20.60 -47.67 -2.34
N GLU A 987 -19.59 -47.56 -3.21
CA GLU A 987 -19.10 -48.68 -4.03
C GLU A 987 -18.46 -49.76 -3.15
N ASP A 988 -17.60 -49.38 -2.21
CA ASP A 988 -16.96 -50.31 -1.25
C ASP A 988 -18.00 -51.00 -0.34
N LEU A 989 -18.98 -50.24 0.16
CA LEU A 989 -20.07 -50.78 0.95
C LEU A 989 -20.98 -51.71 0.13
N ARG A 990 -21.19 -51.44 -1.17
CA ARG A 990 -21.93 -52.33 -2.09
C ARG A 990 -21.18 -53.64 -2.32
N GLN A 991 -19.86 -53.59 -2.47
CA GLN A 991 -19.01 -54.76 -2.71
C GLN A 991 -18.83 -55.64 -1.46
N SER A 992 -18.81 -55.03 -0.28
CA SER A 992 -18.63 -55.75 1.00
C SER A 992 -19.91 -56.44 1.52
N ASN A 993 -21.08 -56.16 0.94
CA ASN A 993 -22.35 -56.72 1.39
C ASN A 993 -22.80 -57.85 0.45
N ASP A 994 -22.60 -59.10 0.87
CA ASP A 994 -22.86 -60.32 0.08
C ASP A 994 -24.37 -60.60 -0.01
N GLY A 995 -25.07 -59.88 -0.91
CA GLY A 995 -26.36 -60.30 -1.47
C GLY A 995 -27.62 -60.20 -0.59
N SER A 996 -27.60 -59.63 0.61
CA SER A 996 -28.81 -59.52 1.45
C SER A 996 -29.01 -58.17 2.15
N SER A 997 -29.25 -57.10 1.39
CA SER A 997 -29.97 -55.89 1.84
C SER A 997 -30.62 -55.17 0.64
N ASP A 998 -31.79 -54.58 0.90
CA ASP A 998 -32.82 -54.08 -0.02
C ASP A 998 -32.30 -53.15 -1.15
N SER A 999 -32.53 -53.52 -2.42
CA SER A 999 -32.09 -52.76 -3.61
C SER A 999 -32.65 -51.33 -3.68
N GLY A 1000 -33.74 -51.05 -2.96
CA GLY A 1000 -34.39 -49.75 -2.93
C GLY A 1000 -33.68 -48.70 -2.06
N GLN A 1001 -32.85 -49.08 -1.07
CA GLN A 1001 -32.10 -48.11 -0.25
C GLN A 1001 -30.85 -47.59 -0.99
N TRP A 1002 -30.20 -48.47 -1.76
CA TRP A 1002 -29.05 -48.15 -2.61
C TRP A 1002 -29.38 -47.21 -3.77
N SER A 1003 -30.47 -47.49 -4.49
CA SER A 1003 -30.94 -46.61 -5.57
C SER A 1003 -31.19 -45.19 -5.04
N ARG A 1004 -31.83 -45.07 -3.88
CA ARG A 1004 -32.11 -43.78 -3.26
C ARG A 1004 -30.83 -43.02 -2.86
N ALA A 1005 -29.77 -43.70 -2.43
CA ALA A 1005 -28.49 -43.07 -2.10
C ALA A 1005 -27.74 -42.57 -3.35
N LEU A 1006 -27.78 -43.37 -4.43
CA LEU A 1006 -27.20 -43.00 -5.72
C LEU A 1006 -27.95 -41.82 -6.36
N ASP A 1007 -29.29 -41.83 -6.33
CA ASP A 1007 -30.13 -40.74 -6.85
C ASP A 1007 -29.83 -39.41 -6.13
N ARG A 1008 -29.60 -39.45 -4.81
CA ARG A 1008 -29.20 -38.26 -4.04
C ARG A 1008 -27.80 -37.76 -4.42
N LEU A 1009 -26.82 -38.65 -4.63
CA LEU A 1009 -25.49 -38.25 -5.11
C LEU A 1009 -25.56 -37.62 -6.51
N GLN A 1010 -26.37 -38.18 -7.41
CA GLN A 1010 -26.59 -37.61 -8.74
C GLN A 1010 -27.23 -36.22 -8.67
N GLN A 1011 -28.23 -36.03 -7.79
CA GLN A 1011 -28.85 -34.73 -7.54
C GLN A 1011 -27.86 -33.73 -6.93
N ARG A 1012 -27.03 -34.16 -5.96
CA ARG A 1012 -25.96 -33.35 -5.35
C ARG A 1012 -24.94 -32.90 -6.39
N GLN A 1013 -24.48 -33.79 -7.26
CA GLN A 1013 -23.55 -33.47 -8.35
C GLN A 1013 -24.16 -32.45 -9.35
N GLY A 1014 -25.43 -32.62 -9.71
CA GLY A 1014 -26.15 -31.66 -10.56
C GLY A 1014 -26.35 -30.28 -9.91
N ASN A 1015 -26.50 -30.23 -8.59
CA ASN A 1015 -26.62 -28.98 -7.84
C ASN A 1015 -25.27 -28.27 -7.66
N VAL A 1016 -24.18 -29.00 -7.42
CA VAL A 1016 -22.82 -28.44 -7.41
C VAL A 1016 -22.50 -27.79 -8.77
N GLY A 1017 -22.85 -28.45 -9.88
CA GLY A 1017 -22.72 -27.86 -11.21
C GLY A 1017 -23.48 -26.55 -11.40
N ARG A 1018 -24.69 -26.41 -10.82
CA ARG A 1018 -25.47 -25.17 -10.83
C ARG A 1018 -24.84 -24.07 -9.99
N LEU A 1019 -24.39 -24.38 -8.77
CA LEU A 1019 -23.72 -23.42 -7.90
C LEU A 1019 -22.44 -22.86 -8.50
N VAL A 1020 -21.68 -23.66 -9.26
CA VAL A 1020 -20.49 -23.21 -9.99
C VAL A 1020 -20.86 -22.18 -11.07
N VAL A 1021 -21.94 -22.42 -11.82
CA VAL A 1021 -22.43 -21.48 -12.84
C VAL A 1021 -22.91 -20.18 -12.19
N GLU A 1022 -23.67 -20.28 -11.11
CA GLU A 1022 -24.18 -19.12 -10.38
C GLU A 1022 -23.06 -18.29 -9.74
N LEU A 1023 -22.04 -18.93 -9.16
CA LEU A 1023 -20.89 -18.24 -8.58
C LEU A 1023 -20.01 -17.58 -9.67
N ALA A 1024 -19.88 -18.21 -10.84
CA ALA A 1024 -19.19 -17.61 -11.99
C ALA A 1024 -19.95 -16.38 -12.54
N ASP A 1025 -21.28 -16.41 -12.54
CA ASP A 1025 -22.11 -15.27 -12.90
C ASP A 1025 -22.01 -14.12 -11.91
N ASP A 1026 -21.96 -14.40 -10.61
CA ASP A 1026 -21.75 -13.39 -9.57
C ASP A 1026 -20.35 -12.78 -9.65
N PHE A 1027 -19.31 -13.58 -9.94
CA PHE A 1027 -17.96 -13.08 -10.20
C PHE A 1027 -17.89 -12.16 -11.42
N ARG A 1028 -18.59 -12.52 -12.51
CA ARG A 1028 -18.69 -11.69 -13.72
C ARG A 1028 -19.39 -10.35 -13.44
N LYS A 1029 -20.51 -10.37 -12.72
CA LYS A 1029 -21.22 -9.14 -12.31
C LYS A 1029 -20.35 -8.25 -11.42
N ALA A 1030 -19.59 -8.84 -10.49
CA ALA A 1030 -18.65 -8.10 -9.65
C ALA A 1030 -17.51 -7.45 -10.47
N GLN A 1031 -17.03 -8.11 -11.53
CA GLN A 1031 -16.06 -7.52 -12.46
C GLN A 1031 -16.63 -6.40 -13.33
N GLU A 1032 -17.86 -6.54 -13.83
CA GLU A 1032 -18.53 -5.53 -14.66
C GLU A 1032 -18.78 -4.24 -13.85
N GLN A 1033 -19.13 -4.36 -12.57
CA GLN A 1033 -19.25 -3.23 -11.65
C GLN A 1033 -17.90 -2.57 -11.30
N SER A 1034 -16.79 -3.31 -11.39
CA SER A 1034 -15.43 -2.78 -11.19
C SER A 1034 -14.89 -1.96 -12.36
N GLN A 1035 -15.48 -2.07 -13.57
CA GLN A 1035 -15.03 -1.34 -14.76
C GLN A 1035 -15.91 -0.12 -15.11
N GLY A 1036 -17.00 0.11 -14.39
CA GLY A 1036 -17.90 1.25 -14.59
C GLY A 1036 -17.58 2.45 -13.71
N GLY A 1037 -16.80 3.41 -14.20
CA GLY A 1037 -16.63 4.75 -13.62
C GLY A 1037 -16.48 5.83 -14.71
N PRO A 1038 -16.87 7.08 -14.43
CA PRO A 1038 -18.07 7.72 -14.95
C PRO A 1038 -17.85 8.36 -16.33
N GLY A 1039 -18.70 8.00 -17.29
CA GLY A 1039 -18.73 8.62 -18.61
C GLY A 1039 -19.99 8.24 -19.36
N GLY A 1040 -21.04 9.05 -19.19
CA GLY A 1040 -22.27 8.94 -19.97
C GLY A 1040 -23.49 9.35 -19.15
N GLY A 1041 -24.03 10.52 -19.45
CA GLY A 1041 -25.21 11.06 -18.77
C GLY A 1041 -26.44 10.17 -18.98
N GLU A 1042 -27.23 10.07 -17.92
CA GLU A 1042 -28.62 9.63 -18.00
C GLU A 1042 -29.43 10.70 -18.74
N GLU A 1043 -30.01 10.33 -19.90
CA GLU A 1043 -31.29 10.89 -20.34
C GLU A 1043 -32.42 10.02 -19.78
N PRO A 1044 -33.58 10.60 -19.42
CA PRO A 1044 -34.62 9.88 -18.72
C PRO A 1044 -35.58 9.16 -19.68
N GLY A 1045 -35.84 7.89 -19.37
CA GLY A 1045 -37.16 7.24 -19.45
C GLY A 1045 -37.82 7.05 -20.82
N GLY A 1046 -37.93 5.79 -21.24
CA GLY A 1046 -38.88 5.33 -22.25
C GLY A 1046 -39.19 3.85 -22.07
N GLU A 1047 -40.45 3.55 -21.76
CA GLU A 1047 -41.00 2.23 -21.44
C GLU A 1047 -40.97 1.23 -22.62
N SER A 1048 -40.84 -0.05 -22.23
CA SER A 1048 -41.40 -1.29 -22.83
C SER A 1048 -41.53 -1.45 -24.35
N SER A 1049 -40.94 -2.53 -24.89
CA SER A 1049 -41.69 -3.75 -25.30
C SER A 1049 -40.76 -4.80 -25.93
N GLU A 1050 -41.02 -6.05 -25.57
CA GLU A 1050 -40.54 -7.27 -26.23
C GLU A 1050 -41.00 -7.32 -27.70
N GLU A 1051 -40.15 -7.81 -28.62
CA GLU A 1051 -40.49 -8.96 -29.49
C GLU A 1051 -39.32 -9.37 -30.41
N THR A 1052 -39.30 -10.67 -30.66
CA THR A 1052 -38.32 -11.53 -31.36
C THR A 1052 -38.10 -11.26 -32.86
N PRO A 1053 -37.01 -11.79 -33.46
CA PRO A 1053 -36.69 -11.63 -34.89
C PRO A 1053 -37.18 -12.81 -35.75
N GLY A 1054 -37.58 -12.53 -37.00
CA GLY A 1054 -37.63 -13.56 -38.05
C GLY A 1054 -38.50 -13.25 -39.28
N GLU A 1055 -37.87 -13.40 -40.45
CA GLU A 1055 -38.42 -13.76 -41.77
C GLU A 1055 -38.81 -12.66 -42.79
N ASP A 1056 -37.90 -12.48 -43.78
CA ASP A 1056 -38.15 -12.17 -45.21
C ASP A 1056 -39.27 -13.07 -45.81
N PRO A 1057 -39.99 -12.73 -46.92
CA PRO A 1057 -39.37 -12.26 -48.18
C PRO A 1057 -40.22 -11.44 -49.20
N GLU A 1058 -39.56 -11.11 -50.32
CA GLU A 1058 -40.04 -10.95 -51.71
C GLU A 1058 -40.51 -9.59 -52.30
N LYS A 1059 -39.77 -9.24 -53.39
CA LYS A 1059 -40.18 -8.70 -54.72
C LYS A 1059 -40.50 -7.20 -54.91
N ALA A 1060 -39.47 -6.47 -55.36
CA ALA A 1060 -39.25 -5.78 -56.67
C ALA A 1060 -40.45 -5.33 -57.56
N PRO A 1061 -40.29 -4.48 -58.63
CA PRO A 1061 -39.09 -3.82 -59.18
C PRO A 1061 -39.28 -2.35 -59.68
N GLY A 1062 -38.20 -1.75 -60.20
CA GLY A 1062 -38.20 -0.67 -61.21
C GLY A 1062 -37.74 0.69 -60.68
N ASP A 1063 -36.92 1.50 -61.34
CA ASP A 1063 -36.38 1.52 -62.71
C ASP A 1063 -35.27 2.60 -62.78
N GLY A 1064 -34.28 2.42 -63.67
CA GLY A 1064 -33.32 3.41 -64.21
C GLY A 1064 -32.32 4.06 -63.23
N GLY A 1065 -31.00 4.00 -63.38
CA GLY A 1065 -30.16 3.74 -64.55
C GLY A 1065 -29.16 4.90 -64.75
N ASN A 1066 -27.88 4.62 -64.48
CA ASN A 1066 -26.65 5.13 -65.15
C ASN A 1066 -26.40 6.66 -65.23
N GLY A 1067 -25.23 7.25 -64.96
CA GLY A 1067 -23.87 6.79 -64.70
C GLY A 1067 -22.89 7.97 -64.87
N GLY A 1068 -21.67 7.83 -64.34
CA GLY A 1068 -20.52 8.74 -64.53
C GLY A 1068 -20.62 10.05 -63.74
N GLY A 1069 -19.63 10.52 -62.99
CA GLY A 1069 -18.18 10.35 -63.10
C GLY A 1069 -17.56 11.74 -62.95
N ASP A 1070 -16.62 11.83 -62.02
CA ASP A 1070 -15.59 12.86 -61.83
C ASP A 1070 -15.90 14.19 -61.11
N ASP A 1071 -15.03 14.40 -60.10
CA ASP A 1071 -14.37 15.62 -59.63
C ASP A 1071 -15.23 16.71 -58.96
N ALA A 1072 -15.18 16.82 -57.63
CA ALA A 1072 -14.15 17.50 -56.83
C ALA A 1072 -14.57 18.94 -56.50
N ASP A 1073 -15.06 19.15 -55.27
CA ASP A 1073 -14.66 20.25 -54.37
C ASP A 1073 -15.45 20.17 -53.05
N GLU A 1074 -14.72 20.49 -51.97
CA GLU A 1074 -15.08 20.68 -50.54
C GLU A 1074 -15.19 19.47 -49.59
#